data_AF-A0AAE0UBW8-F1
#
_entry.id   AF-A0AAE0UBW8-F1
#
_cell.length_a   1.000
_cell.length_b   1.000
_cell.length_c   1.000
_cell.angle_alpha   90.00
_cell.angle_beta   90.00
_cell.angle_gamma   90.00
#
_symmetry.space_group_name_H-M   'P 1'
#
loop_
_entity.id
_entity.type
_entity.pdbx_description
1 polymer ?
#
loop_
_entity_poly.entity_id
_entity_poly.type
_entity_poly.pdbx_seq_one_letter_code
_entity_poly.pdbx_strand_id
1 'polypeptide(L)'
;MTSIYSPGSPIFLPNGARIFNRLLDYLRKQYVHYGFQEVITPTIYKKALWAKSGHLENYADDMFTVTSTSPSRADVTEAGEIDEYGLKPMNCPGHCLIFAAQKRSYRDLPIRYADFSPLHRNEISGALSGLTRVRRFHQDDGHIFCRPSQIEEEISKTLEFIRRVYKDFRLGSYRLKLSTRPENYIGELEDWEYAEGSLQRALDNSGEPWTLNEGDGAFYGPKIDVILKDSDGKEHQTATIQLDFQLPKRFELEYQAPAPELEAKGETTTDPELLAVNGPVRPVMIHRAVLGSAERMFALLVEHYNGKWPFWLNPRQGIVLTVNDSEPVLQFARKTQKVLLGTDFTDAHISPSGLAVDLDDSARSLSLKIREAKTKGYGMIIVVGPKDVAKGTVMVDATGGLQSGDQPPQKNLVMSPEELLQFMKTKTTAMDPTEPAPENPPAYIAAARKHGIPLRQSAPIRRGPMPLQLPILDHLRTKRVILASASPRRRALLNQLGLTDVEVFPSDKPEDVEKNKITPEEYVAETARRKVLHVYEQALKQQEEDEKNKVPEKSADPALVISADTIIATRSGRILEKPRDEQDHIRMLKHLRDTRVHRVLTAVCVLAPKDNAAHPGYELETHVEDTEVYFAQVRDGLPDDVIEAYVKTREGVDKAGGYAIQGIGGMVLVDKIEGSVDNVIGLPVRKTLQLAEKVIFRQGMDDDEEEEDAGSDEEED
;
A
#
# COMPACT_ATOMS: atom_id res chain seq x y z
N MET A 1 2.78 2.12 6.38
CA MET A 1 2.76 3.42 7.08
C MET A 1 4.01 4.20 6.67
N THR A 2 3.92 5.51 6.51
CA THR A 2 5.09 6.38 6.28
C THR A 2 5.32 7.23 7.52
N SER A 3 6.57 7.38 7.95
CA SER A 3 6.96 8.20 9.10
C SER A 3 7.73 9.43 8.64
N ILE A 4 7.53 10.57 9.30
CA ILE A 4 8.35 11.78 9.07
C ILE A 4 9.84 11.53 9.36
N TYR A 5 10.12 10.61 10.29
CA TYR A 5 11.48 10.21 10.66
C TYR A 5 12.10 9.22 9.66
N SER A 6 11.32 8.73 8.69
CA SER A 6 11.80 7.77 7.68
C SER A 6 11.14 8.01 6.31
N PRO A 7 11.37 9.17 5.67
CA PRO A 7 10.78 9.48 4.37
C PRO A 7 11.21 8.45 3.32
N GLY A 8 10.26 7.96 2.52
CA GLY A 8 10.53 6.95 1.49
C GLY A 8 10.97 5.60 2.04
N SER A 9 10.86 5.35 3.35
CA SER A 9 11.19 4.06 3.96
C SER A 9 9.92 3.50 4.60
N PRO A 10 9.17 2.66 3.87
CA PRO A 10 7.86 2.20 4.32
C PRO A 10 7.97 1.30 5.56
N ILE A 11 7.08 1.54 6.53
CA ILE A 11 6.90 0.67 7.70
C ILE A 11 5.79 -0.34 7.38
N PHE A 12 6.19 -1.60 7.27
CA PHE A 12 5.30 -2.73 7.09
C PHE A 12 4.65 -3.14 8.42
N LEU A 13 3.34 -2.90 8.53
CA LEU A 13 2.52 -3.39 9.64
C LEU A 13 2.34 -4.91 9.55
N PRO A 14 1.85 -5.61 10.60
CA PRO A 14 1.81 -7.08 10.63
C PRO A 14 1.19 -7.74 9.37
N ASN A 15 0.08 -7.22 8.86
CA ASN A 15 -0.53 -7.74 7.63
C ASN A 15 0.35 -7.52 6.38
N GLY A 16 0.96 -6.34 6.26
CA GLY A 16 1.87 -6.05 5.15
C GLY A 16 3.13 -6.91 5.22
N ALA A 17 3.69 -7.09 6.43
CA ALA A 17 4.84 -7.96 6.65
C ALA A 17 4.54 -9.42 6.30
N ARG A 18 3.33 -9.93 6.61
CA ARG A 18 2.90 -11.29 6.20
C ARG A 18 2.91 -11.45 4.68
N ILE A 19 2.34 -10.50 3.94
CA ILE A 19 2.35 -10.55 2.47
C ILE A 19 3.79 -10.47 1.96
N PHE A 20 4.55 -9.48 2.42
CA PHE A 20 5.93 -9.26 2.02
C PHE A 20 6.80 -10.53 2.21
N ASN A 21 6.76 -11.13 3.40
CA ASN A 21 7.54 -12.34 3.67
C ASN A 21 7.09 -13.52 2.79
N ARG A 22 5.80 -13.67 2.51
CA ARG A 22 5.32 -14.73 1.61
C ARG A 22 5.77 -14.54 0.16
N LEU A 23 5.89 -13.31 -0.32
CA LEU A 23 6.46 -13.03 -1.64
C LEU A 23 7.93 -13.46 -1.71
N LEU A 24 8.71 -13.12 -0.68
CA LEU A 24 10.12 -13.51 -0.57
C LEU A 24 10.25 -15.04 -0.47
N ASP A 25 9.50 -15.68 0.42
CA ASP A 25 9.53 -17.13 0.62
C ASP A 25 9.06 -17.91 -0.63
N TYR A 26 8.11 -17.35 -1.37
CA TYR A 26 7.72 -17.89 -2.67
C TYR A 26 8.90 -17.88 -3.65
N LEU A 27 9.60 -16.76 -3.80
CA LEU A 27 10.76 -16.68 -4.68
C LEU A 27 11.92 -17.57 -4.24
N ARG A 28 12.21 -17.65 -2.93
CA ARG A 28 13.23 -18.56 -2.39
C ARG A 28 12.99 -20.01 -2.79
N LYS A 29 11.73 -20.44 -2.83
CA LYS A 29 11.37 -21.79 -3.33
C LYS A 29 11.65 -21.94 -4.82
N GLN A 30 11.41 -20.89 -5.62
CA GLN A 30 11.73 -20.90 -7.04
C GLN A 30 13.24 -20.90 -7.30
N TYR A 31 14.04 -20.25 -6.45
CA TYR A 31 15.50 -20.26 -6.57
C TYR A 31 16.08 -21.67 -6.59
N VAL A 32 15.52 -22.60 -5.80
CA VAL A 32 15.92 -24.02 -5.84
C VAL A 32 15.66 -24.65 -7.21
N HIS A 33 14.53 -24.33 -7.84
CA HIS A 33 14.18 -24.85 -9.17
C HIS A 33 15.07 -24.30 -10.28
N TYR A 34 15.41 -23.01 -10.21
CA TYR A 34 16.25 -22.33 -11.20
C TYR A 34 17.76 -22.34 -10.86
N GLY A 35 18.16 -23.05 -9.81
CA GLY A 35 19.57 -23.25 -9.44
C GLY A 35 20.29 -22.00 -8.91
N PHE A 36 19.56 -21.11 -8.23
CA PHE A 36 20.11 -19.94 -7.54
C PHE A 36 20.51 -20.27 -6.10
N GLN A 37 21.60 -19.65 -5.64
CA GLN A 37 22.07 -19.69 -4.26
C GLN A 37 21.83 -18.33 -3.61
N GLU A 38 21.05 -18.29 -2.52
CA GLU A 38 20.83 -17.06 -1.76
C GLU A 38 22.09 -16.69 -0.97
N VAL A 39 22.52 -15.44 -1.09
CA VAL A 39 23.63 -14.84 -0.35
C VAL A 39 23.13 -13.60 0.38
N ILE A 40 23.75 -13.26 1.51
CA ILE A 40 23.47 -12.04 2.25
C ILE A 40 24.74 -11.21 2.27
N THR A 41 24.70 -10.04 1.64
CA THR A 41 25.88 -9.18 1.49
C THR A 41 25.78 -7.91 2.34
N PRO A 42 26.91 -7.31 2.77
CA PRO A 42 26.90 -6.06 3.53
C PRO A 42 26.05 -4.96 2.89
N THR A 43 25.45 -4.11 3.73
CA THR A 43 24.65 -2.95 3.28
C THR A 43 25.51 -1.71 3.03
N ILE A 44 26.69 -1.65 3.66
CA ILE A 44 27.62 -0.52 3.61
C ILE A 44 28.94 -1.02 3.02
N TYR A 45 29.48 -0.27 2.06
CA TYR A 45 30.81 -0.51 1.48
C TYR A 45 31.61 0.77 1.39
N LYS A 46 32.95 0.62 1.37
CA LYS A 46 33.88 1.73 1.13
C LYS A 46 33.63 2.38 -0.23
N LYS A 47 33.80 3.71 -0.31
CA LYS A 47 33.67 4.49 -1.54
C LYS A 47 34.53 3.96 -2.70
N ALA A 48 35.70 3.41 -2.37
CA ALA A 48 36.60 2.77 -3.34
C ALA A 48 35.95 1.61 -4.12
N LEU A 49 35.01 0.85 -3.52
CA LEU A 49 34.29 -0.20 -4.24
C LEU A 49 33.40 0.40 -5.35
N TRP A 50 32.73 1.51 -5.05
CA TRP A 50 31.84 2.19 -5.98
C TRP A 50 32.63 2.77 -7.15
N ALA A 51 33.79 3.39 -6.89
CA ALA A 51 34.72 3.84 -7.91
C ALA A 51 35.25 2.67 -8.78
N LYS A 52 35.69 1.57 -8.14
CA LYS A 52 36.13 0.36 -8.86
C LYS A 52 35.02 -0.16 -9.77
N SER A 53 33.77 -0.16 -9.32
CA SER A 53 32.63 -0.63 -10.10
C SER A 53 32.12 0.34 -11.18
N GLY A 54 32.50 1.61 -11.15
CA GLY A 54 31.97 2.64 -12.06
C GLY A 54 30.66 3.30 -11.60
N HIS A 55 30.14 2.93 -10.43
CA HIS A 55 28.89 3.46 -9.90
C HIS A 55 29.06 4.84 -9.27
N LEU A 56 30.25 5.18 -8.78
CA LEU A 56 30.49 6.48 -8.19
C LEU A 56 30.35 7.59 -9.23
N GLU A 57 30.83 7.37 -10.44
CA GLU A 57 30.79 8.34 -11.53
C GLU A 57 29.37 8.53 -12.10
N ASN A 58 28.55 7.47 -12.07
CA ASN A 58 27.24 7.45 -12.74
C ASN A 58 26.03 7.53 -11.79
N TYR A 59 26.23 7.31 -10.48
CA TYR A 59 25.14 7.11 -9.51
C TYR A 59 25.34 7.84 -8.18
N ALA A 60 26.40 8.66 -8.03
CA ALA A 60 26.73 9.32 -6.76
C ALA A 60 25.57 10.15 -6.17
N ASP A 61 24.88 10.93 -7.01
CA ASP A 61 23.78 11.80 -6.56
C ASP A 61 22.59 10.99 -5.99
N ASP A 62 22.43 9.76 -6.49
CA ASP A 62 21.39 8.82 -6.09
C ASP A 62 21.82 7.88 -4.94
N MET A 63 22.99 8.09 -4.35
CA MET A 63 23.52 7.27 -3.26
C MET A 63 23.51 8.02 -1.92
N PHE A 64 23.25 7.28 -0.83
CA PHE A 64 23.48 7.80 0.51
C PHE A 64 24.92 7.54 0.96
N THR A 65 25.61 8.59 1.37
CA THR A 65 26.95 8.52 1.98
C THR A 65 26.84 8.36 3.49
N VAL A 66 27.73 7.57 4.07
CA VAL A 66 27.87 7.33 5.51
C VAL A 66 29.32 7.55 5.89
N THR A 67 29.57 8.21 7.03
CA THR A 67 30.92 8.45 7.55
C THR A 67 31.09 7.79 8.92
N SER A 68 32.28 7.26 9.19
CA SER A 68 32.60 6.69 10.50
C SER A 68 32.86 7.80 11.52
N THR A 69 32.26 7.70 12.70
CA THR A 69 32.48 8.62 13.83
C THR A 69 33.70 8.24 14.68
N SER A 70 34.34 7.10 14.38
CA SER A 70 35.54 6.61 15.07
C SER A 70 36.44 5.88 14.06
N PRO A 71 37.12 6.63 13.17
CA PRO A 71 37.95 6.04 12.13
C PRO A 71 39.13 5.27 12.72
N SER A 72 39.30 4.03 12.30
CA SER A 72 40.48 3.22 12.58
C SER A 72 41.62 3.56 11.60
N ARG A 73 42.84 3.04 11.83
CA ARG A 73 43.93 3.17 10.83
C ARG A 73 43.57 2.56 9.47
N ALA A 74 42.61 1.64 9.42
CA ALA A 74 42.13 1.04 8.17
C ALA A 74 41.07 1.91 7.46
N ASP A 75 40.61 2.98 8.10
CA ASP A 75 39.66 3.98 7.57
C ASP A 75 40.37 5.28 7.20
N VAL A 76 41.70 5.27 7.08
CA VAL A 76 42.48 6.43 6.68
C VAL A 76 43.18 6.07 5.38
N THR A 77 42.95 6.86 4.33
CA THR A 77 43.62 6.69 3.03
C THR A 77 45.12 6.95 3.18
N GLU A 78 45.93 6.52 2.19
CA GLU A 78 47.37 6.84 2.19
C GLU A 78 47.65 8.35 2.22
N ALA A 79 46.68 9.18 1.79
CA ALA A 79 46.71 10.63 1.83
C ALA A 79 46.28 11.25 3.18
N GLY A 80 45.90 10.44 4.17
CA GLY A 80 45.51 10.91 5.51
C GLY A 80 44.04 11.31 5.66
N GLU A 81 43.19 11.05 4.66
CA GLU A 81 41.76 11.36 4.68
C GLU A 81 40.94 10.20 5.22
N ILE A 82 39.83 10.48 5.91
CA ILE A 82 38.94 9.44 6.43
C ILE A 82 38.15 8.82 5.27
N ASP A 83 38.17 7.50 5.14
CA ASP A 83 37.40 6.73 4.17
C ASP A 83 35.90 7.02 4.33
N GLU A 84 35.29 7.48 3.24
CA GLU A 84 33.84 7.57 3.12
C GLU A 84 33.24 6.21 2.74
N TYR A 85 32.04 5.97 3.25
CA TYR A 85 31.26 4.77 2.95
C TYR A 85 29.98 5.15 2.20
N GLY A 86 29.42 4.21 1.46
CA GLY A 86 28.11 4.36 0.82
C GLY A 86 27.18 3.22 1.22
N LEU A 87 25.90 3.55 1.43
CA LEU A 87 24.84 2.55 1.44
C LEU A 87 24.64 2.03 0.01
N LYS A 88 24.53 0.71 -0.14
CA LYS A 88 24.43 0.09 -1.46
C LYS A 88 23.12 0.48 -2.19
N PRO A 89 23.19 1.00 -3.43
CA PRO A 89 22.01 1.23 -4.27
C PRO A 89 21.61 -0.01 -5.09
N MET A 90 22.48 -1.02 -5.16
CA MET A 90 22.32 -2.31 -5.82
C MET A 90 23.34 -3.34 -5.32
N ASN A 91 23.14 -4.63 -5.60
CA ASN A 91 23.98 -5.70 -5.05
C ASN A 91 25.17 -6.10 -5.93
N CYS A 92 25.20 -5.72 -7.20
CA CYS A 92 26.14 -6.23 -8.21
C CYS A 92 27.61 -6.24 -7.75
N PRO A 93 28.16 -5.13 -7.21
CA PRO A 93 29.56 -5.10 -6.76
C PRO A 93 29.88 -6.11 -5.65
N GLY A 94 28.96 -6.34 -4.72
CA GLY A 94 29.12 -7.35 -3.66
C GLY A 94 29.20 -8.76 -4.22
N HIS A 95 28.42 -9.08 -5.25
CA HIS A 95 28.43 -10.39 -5.90
C HIS A 95 29.72 -10.62 -6.69
N CYS A 96 30.29 -9.57 -7.30
CA CYS A 96 31.62 -9.64 -7.93
C CYS A 96 32.70 -9.99 -6.90
N LEU A 97 32.64 -9.43 -5.69
CA LEU A 97 33.58 -9.79 -4.61
C LEU A 97 33.46 -11.27 -4.22
N ILE A 98 32.24 -11.81 -4.13
CA ILE A 98 32.00 -13.23 -3.84
C ILE A 98 32.56 -14.12 -4.97
N PHE A 99 32.35 -13.74 -6.23
CA PHE A 99 32.91 -14.48 -7.36
C PHE A 99 34.45 -14.51 -7.28
N ALA A 100 35.07 -13.34 -7.11
CA ALA A 100 36.52 -13.15 -7.06
C ALA A 100 37.20 -13.81 -5.85
N ALA A 101 36.48 -14.06 -4.76
CA ALA A 101 37.02 -14.65 -3.54
C ALA A 101 37.54 -16.09 -3.70
N GLN A 102 37.18 -16.77 -4.79
CA GLN A 102 37.61 -18.15 -5.07
C GLN A 102 38.08 -18.29 -6.52
N LYS A 103 39.06 -19.16 -6.74
CA LYS A 103 39.43 -19.58 -8.10
C LYS A 103 38.27 -20.36 -8.71
N ARG A 104 37.89 -20.02 -9.93
CA ARG A 104 36.76 -20.65 -10.65
C ARG A 104 37.25 -21.46 -11.84
N SER A 105 36.60 -22.59 -12.11
CA SER A 105 36.76 -23.38 -13.33
C SER A 105 35.54 -23.20 -14.23
N TYR A 106 35.71 -23.38 -15.55
CA TYR A 106 34.60 -23.41 -16.51
C TYR A 106 33.48 -24.39 -16.12
N ARG A 107 33.81 -25.44 -15.34
CA ARG A 107 32.87 -26.45 -14.83
C ARG A 107 31.98 -25.95 -13.70
N ASP A 108 32.41 -24.91 -12.99
CA ASP A 108 31.61 -24.30 -11.92
C ASP A 108 30.49 -23.41 -12.50
N LEU A 109 30.62 -23.00 -13.77
CA LEU A 109 29.69 -22.08 -14.42
C LEU A 109 28.55 -22.84 -15.12
N PRO A 110 27.31 -22.36 -15.02
CA PRO A 110 26.92 -21.03 -14.52
C PRO A 110 26.76 -20.96 -12.99
N ILE A 111 27.29 -19.90 -12.38
CA ILE A 111 27.11 -19.57 -10.96
C ILE A 111 26.00 -18.53 -10.84
N ARG A 112 25.00 -18.79 -9.98
CA ARG A 112 23.82 -17.94 -9.84
C ARG A 112 23.63 -17.50 -8.38
N TYR A 113 23.82 -16.22 -8.10
CA TYR A 113 23.56 -15.66 -6.77
C TYR A 113 22.25 -14.88 -6.76
N ALA A 114 21.51 -14.98 -5.65
CA ALA A 114 20.33 -14.17 -5.37
C ALA A 114 20.51 -13.44 -4.03
N ASP A 115 20.04 -12.19 -3.92
CA ASP A 115 20.19 -11.39 -2.71
C ASP A 115 18.96 -10.48 -2.50
N PHE A 116 18.32 -10.63 -1.34
CA PHE A 116 17.18 -9.80 -0.89
C PHE A 116 17.60 -8.69 0.09
N SER A 117 18.90 -8.45 0.23
CA SER A 117 19.41 -7.41 1.13
C SER A 117 18.80 -6.04 0.81
N PRO A 118 18.56 -5.19 1.83
CA PRO A 118 18.00 -3.88 1.63
C PRO A 118 18.91 -3.00 0.77
N LEU A 119 18.31 -2.34 -0.23
CA LEU A 119 18.92 -1.37 -1.11
C LEU A 119 18.43 0.04 -0.76
N HIS A 120 19.31 1.02 -0.97
CA HIS A 120 19.01 2.41 -0.66
C HIS A 120 19.35 3.32 -1.84
N ARG A 121 18.38 4.12 -2.27
CA ARG A 121 18.55 5.16 -3.30
C ARG A 121 18.06 6.50 -2.79
N ASN A 122 18.82 7.55 -3.05
CA ASN A 122 18.53 8.92 -2.64
C ASN A 122 17.52 9.59 -3.60
N GLU A 123 16.33 9.00 -3.68
CA GLU A 123 15.25 9.53 -4.49
C GLU A 123 14.82 10.93 -4.00
N ILE A 124 14.63 11.86 -4.94
CA ILE A 124 14.15 13.22 -4.66
C ILE A 124 12.81 13.13 -3.94
N SER A 125 12.65 13.89 -2.85
CA SER A 125 11.49 13.78 -1.95
C SER A 125 10.13 13.90 -2.65
N GLY A 126 10.05 14.68 -3.73
CA GLY A 126 8.83 14.88 -4.53
C GLY A 126 8.47 13.70 -5.44
N ALA A 127 9.39 12.78 -5.71
CA ALA A 127 9.15 11.61 -6.55
C ALA A 127 8.67 10.38 -5.76
N LEU A 128 8.74 10.42 -4.42
CA LEU A 128 8.34 9.31 -3.55
C LEU A 128 6.83 9.08 -3.60
N SER A 129 6.42 7.82 -3.80
CA SER A 129 5.00 7.47 -3.91
C SER A 129 4.73 6.07 -3.35
N GLY A 130 3.89 6.00 -2.31
CA GLY A 130 3.41 4.74 -1.72
C GLY A 130 4.51 3.70 -1.49
N LEU A 131 4.35 2.54 -2.14
CA LEU A 131 5.37 1.49 -2.23
C LEU A 131 6.02 1.40 -3.63
N THR A 132 5.55 2.18 -4.61
CA THR A 132 6.02 2.08 -6.00
C THR A 132 7.35 2.78 -6.24
N ARG A 133 7.62 3.85 -5.48
CA ARG A 133 8.91 4.59 -5.49
C ARG A 133 9.30 5.01 -4.08
N VAL A 134 10.37 4.40 -3.57
CA VAL A 134 10.81 4.44 -2.18
C VAL A 134 12.34 4.58 -2.13
N ARG A 135 12.86 5.09 -1.01
CA ARG A 135 14.31 5.22 -0.76
C ARG A 135 14.94 3.94 -0.25
N ARG A 136 14.19 3.14 0.52
CA ARG A 136 14.61 1.81 0.98
C ARG A 136 13.70 0.76 0.34
N PHE A 137 14.28 -0.21 -0.35
CA PHE A 137 13.56 -1.30 -1.00
C PHE A 137 14.35 -2.61 -0.95
N HIS A 138 13.67 -3.71 -1.20
CA HIS A 138 14.28 -5.04 -1.35
C HIS A 138 14.02 -5.49 -2.77
N GLN A 139 15.07 -5.47 -3.59
CA GLN A 139 15.00 -6.04 -4.92
C GLN A 139 15.26 -7.54 -4.83
N ASP A 140 14.54 -8.34 -5.61
CA ASP A 140 14.84 -9.76 -5.77
C ASP A 140 16.06 -9.94 -6.68
N ASP A 141 17.17 -9.32 -6.29
CA ASP A 141 18.31 -9.12 -7.18
C ASP A 141 19.01 -10.47 -7.44
N GLY A 142 19.42 -10.67 -8.68
CA GLY A 142 20.09 -11.90 -9.09
C GLY A 142 21.20 -11.63 -10.08
N HIS A 143 22.31 -12.33 -9.90
CA HIS A 143 23.48 -12.22 -10.77
C HIS A 143 23.94 -13.59 -11.20
N ILE A 144 23.97 -13.81 -12.51
CA ILE A 144 24.44 -15.06 -13.13
C ILE A 144 25.80 -14.78 -13.75
N PHE A 145 26.83 -15.48 -13.30
CA PHE A 145 28.13 -15.53 -13.94
C PHE A 145 28.17 -16.76 -14.84
N CYS A 146 28.21 -16.54 -16.15
CA CYS A 146 28.13 -17.61 -17.14
C CYS A 146 29.23 -17.47 -18.19
N ARG A 147 29.44 -18.54 -18.94
CA ARG A 147 30.32 -18.54 -20.12
C ARG A 147 29.60 -17.87 -21.29
N PRO A 148 30.32 -17.28 -22.26
CA PRO A 148 29.68 -16.66 -23.42
C PRO A 148 28.72 -17.60 -24.17
N SER A 149 29.09 -18.88 -24.30
CA SER A 149 28.24 -19.92 -24.92
C SER A 149 26.95 -20.25 -24.16
N GLN A 150 26.84 -19.82 -22.89
CA GLN A 150 25.68 -20.09 -22.02
C GLN A 150 24.69 -18.91 -21.94
N ILE A 151 25.01 -17.75 -22.53
CA ILE A 151 24.22 -16.52 -22.39
C ILE A 151 22.75 -16.76 -22.78
N GLU A 152 22.51 -17.30 -23.98
CA GLU A 152 21.14 -17.49 -24.50
C GLU A 152 20.31 -18.45 -23.63
N GLU A 153 20.92 -19.56 -23.18
CA GLU A 153 20.27 -20.53 -22.29
C GLU A 153 19.86 -19.89 -20.96
N GLU A 154 20.74 -19.08 -20.36
CA GLU A 154 20.47 -18.44 -19.07
C GLU A 154 19.44 -17.31 -19.17
N ILE A 155 19.41 -16.57 -20.29
CA ILE A 155 18.33 -15.61 -20.57
C ILE A 155 17.00 -16.34 -20.74
N SER A 156 16.95 -17.43 -21.53
CA SER A 156 15.72 -18.21 -21.73
C SER A 156 15.17 -18.76 -20.42
N LYS A 157 16.01 -19.33 -19.55
CA LYS A 157 15.60 -19.78 -18.20
C LYS A 157 15.05 -18.63 -17.35
N THR A 158 15.65 -17.44 -17.46
CA THR A 158 15.21 -16.27 -16.70
C THR A 158 13.86 -15.74 -17.22
N LEU A 159 13.63 -15.75 -18.54
CA LEU A 159 12.32 -15.43 -19.13
C LEU A 159 11.25 -16.44 -18.71
N GLU A 160 11.57 -17.73 -18.66
CA GLU A 160 10.67 -18.76 -18.13
C GLU A 160 10.34 -18.52 -16.66
N PHE A 161 11.34 -18.15 -15.85
CA PHE A 161 11.15 -17.82 -14.44
C PHE A 161 10.18 -16.64 -14.28
N ILE A 162 10.38 -15.56 -15.04
CA ILE A 162 9.47 -14.41 -15.05
C ILE A 162 8.05 -14.85 -15.43
N ARG A 163 7.90 -15.58 -16.54
CA ARG A 163 6.60 -16.09 -17.00
C ARG A 163 5.89 -16.89 -15.91
N ARG A 164 6.62 -17.76 -15.22
CA ARG A 164 6.10 -18.60 -14.14
C ARG A 164 5.58 -17.77 -12.97
N VAL A 165 6.39 -16.82 -12.49
CA VAL A 165 6.01 -15.95 -11.37
C VAL A 165 4.79 -15.10 -11.71
N TYR A 166 4.76 -14.51 -12.91
CA TYR A 166 3.69 -13.61 -13.31
C TYR A 166 2.37 -14.36 -13.50
N LYS A 167 2.44 -15.60 -14.00
CA LYS A 167 1.31 -16.52 -14.07
C LYS A 167 0.78 -16.88 -12.68
N ASP A 168 1.65 -17.26 -11.76
CA ASP A 168 1.26 -17.64 -10.40
C ASP A 168 0.67 -16.45 -9.62
N PHE A 169 1.07 -15.22 -9.95
CA PHE A 169 0.50 -13.97 -9.39
C PHE A 169 -0.73 -13.46 -10.16
N ARG A 170 -1.06 -14.05 -11.30
CA ARG A 170 -2.21 -13.70 -12.16
C ARG A 170 -2.19 -12.25 -12.70
N LEU A 171 -1.02 -11.67 -12.90
CA LEU A 171 -0.83 -10.28 -13.30
C LEU A 171 -1.28 -9.94 -14.74
N GLY A 172 -1.93 -10.86 -15.45
CA GLY A 172 -2.38 -10.67 -16.82
C GLY A 172 -1.23 -10.68 -17.84
N SER A 173 -1.45 -10.05 -18.99
CA SER A 173 -0.43 -9.94 -20.03
C SER A 173 0.58 -8.83 -19.71
N TYR A 174 1.85 -9.10 -20.02
CA TYR A 174 2.95 -8.13 -19.96
C TYR A 174 3.58 -7.99 -21.36
N ARG A 175 4.35 -6.93 -21.56
CA ARG A 175 5.15 -6.73 -22.78
C ARG A 175 6.63 -6.82 -22.48
N LEU A 176 7.37 -7.35 -23.44
CA LEU A 176 8.82 -7.37 -23.43
C LEU A 176 9.36 -6.22 -24.30
N LYS A 177 10.33 -5.48 -23.78
CA LYS A 177 11.04 -4.44 -24.53
C LYS A 177 12.53 -4.74 -24.57
N LEU A 178 13.15 -4.69 -25.75
CA LEU A 178 14.60 -4.71 -25.89
C LEU A 178 15.12 -3.27 -25.86
N SER A 179 15.84 -2.92 -24.81
CA SER A 179 16.48 -1.62 -24.65
C SER A 179 17.94 -1.68 -25.05
N THR A 180 18.28 -0.95 -26.11
CA THR A 180 19.61 -0.93 -26.75
C THR A 180 20.48 0.20 -26.20
N ARG A 181 21.74 0.26 -26.68
CA ARG A 181 22.78 1.18 -26.23
C ARG A 181 22.31 2.64 -26.13
N PRO A 182 22.48 3.29 -24.95
CA PRO A 182 22.20 4.72 -24.77
C PRO A 182 23.31 5.60 -25.39
N GLU A 183 23.11 6.92 -25.40
CA GLU A 183 24.13 7.89 -25.84
C GLU A 183 25.39 7.83 -24.97
N ASN A 184 25.21 7.73 -23.64
CA ASN A 184 26.30 7.62 -22.67
C ASN A 184 26.45 6.15 -22.21
N TYR A 185 27.49 5.48 -22.68
CA TYR A 185 27.78 4.09 -22.35
C TYR A 185 29.27 3.87 -22.05
N ILE A 186 29.58 2.73 -21.41
CA ILE A 186 30.94 2.25 -21.21
C ILE A 186 31.16 0.94 -21.99
N GLY A 187 32.42 0.69 -22.38
CA GLY A 187 32.81 -0.51 -23.12
C GLY A 187 33.00 -0.31 -24.62
N GLU A 188 33.39 -1.39 -25.30
CA GLU A 188 33.65 -1.40 -26.75
C GLU A 188 32.37 -1.64 -27.54
N LEU A 189 32.30 -1.10 -28.76
CA LEU A 189 31.15 -1.23 -29.65
C LEU A 189 30.81 -2.69 -29.97
N GLU A 190 31.84 -3.52 -30.16
CA GLU A 190 31.72 -4.94 -30.50
C GLU A 190 31.04 -5.74 -29.37
N ASP A 191 31.38 -5.45 -28.10
CA ASP A 191 30.71 -6.08 -26.95
C ASP A 191 29.21 -5.76 -26.94
N TRP A 192 28.86 -4.50 -27.27
CA TRP A 192 27.48 -4.02 -27.31
C TRP A 192 26.68 -4.68 -28.43
N GLU A 193 27.22 -4.75 -29.64
CA GLU A 193 26.57 -5.41 -30.77
C GLU A 193 26.35 -6.90 -30.49
N TYR A 194 27.34 -7.56 -29.89
CA TYR A 194 27.20 -8.95 -29.47
C TYR A 194 26.15 -9.14 -28.37
N ALA A 195 26.12 -8.23 -27.39
CA ALA A 195 25.16 -8.26 -26.29
C ALA A 195 23.72 -8.07 -26.77
N GLU A 196 23.49 -7.06 -27.61
CA GLU A 196 22.18 -6.75 -28.19
C GLU A 196 21.69 -7.89 -29.07
N GLY A 197 22.56 -8.43 -29.94
CA GLY A 197 22.23 -9.57 -30.78
C GLY A 197 21.88 -10.82 -29.95
N SER A 198 22.55 -11.04 -28.83
CA SER A 198 22.28 -12.18 -27.94
C SER A 198 20.93 -12.05 -27.22
N LEU A 199 20.60 -10.85 -26.71
CA LEU A 199 19.28 -10.60 -26.13
C LEU A 199 18.16 -10.70 -27.18
N GLN A 200 18.40 -10.20 -28.40
CA GLN A 200 17.43 -10.28 -29.49
C GLN A 200 17.14 -11.73 -29.88
N ARG A 201 18.18 -12.56 -30.10
CA ARG A 201 17.99 -13.99 -30.40
C ARG A 201 17.25 -14.73 -29.28
N ALA A 202 17.56 -14.44 -28.02
CA ALA A 202 16.85 -15.03 -26.88
C ALA A 202 15.37 -14.62 -26.83
N LEU A 203 15.05 -13.37 -27.17
CA LEU A 203 13.67 -12.89 -27.31
C LEU A 203 12.94 -13.56 -28.47
N ASP A 204 13.56 -13.65 -29.64
CA ASP A 204 12.98 -14.30 -30.82
C ASP A 204 12.69 -15.78 -30.57
N ASN A 205 13.64 -16.48 -29.92
CA ASN A 205 13.49 -17.89 -29.53
C ASN A 205 12.44 -18.11 -28.43
N SER A 206 12.10 -17.07 -27.65
CA SER A 206 11.09 -17.17 -26.58
C SER A 206 9.67 -17.36 -27.12
N GLY A 207 9.42 -16.97 -28.37
CA GLY A 207 8.10 -16.98 -29.01
C GLY A 207 7.13 -15.90 -28.49
N GLU A 208 7.56 -15.03 -27.58
CA GLU A 208 6.75 -13.95 -27.03
C GLU A 208 6.87 -12.67 -27.87
N PRO A 209 5.80 -11.89 -28.04
CA PRO A 209 5.88 -10.60 -28.72
C PRO A 209 6.72 -9.61 -27.90
N TRP A 210 7.66 -8.97 -28.58
CA TRP A 210 8.52 -7.95 -28.00
C TRP A 210 8.64 -6.73 -28.92
N THR A 211 9.05 -5.60 -28.36
CA THR A 211 9.25 -4.34 -29.09
C THR A 211 10.61 -3.74 -28.81
N LEU A 212 11.19 -3.02 -29.76
CA LEU A 212 12.44 -2.28 -29.57
C LEU A 212 12.19 -0.99 -28.78
N ASN A 213 13.13 -0.63 -27.91
CA ASN A 213 13.13 0.59 -27.11
C ASN A 213 14.52 1.25 -27.20
N GLU A 214 14.76 1.93 -28.32
CA GLU A 214 16.09 2.43 -28.70
C GLU A 214 16.65 3.43 -27.66
N GLY A 215 17.91 3.26 -27.28
CA GLY A 215 18.63 4.21 -26.43
C GLY A 215 18.34 4.13 -24.93
N ASP A 216 17.48 3.21 -24.49
CA ASP A 216 17.05 3.10 -23.09
C ASP A 216 17.82 2.03 -22.27
N GLY A 217 18.92 1.50 -22.82
CA GLY A 217 19.80 0.52 -22.15
C GLY A 217 20.48 1.07 -20.89
N ALA A 218 21.02 0.19 -20.05
CA ALA A 218 21.83 0.61 -18.91
C ALA A 218 23.21 1.09 -19.40
N PHE A 219 23.92 1.93 -18.63
CA PHE A 219 25.22 2.46 -19.06
C PHE A 219 26.28 1.37 -19.32
N TYR A 220 26.12 0.17 -18.73
CA TYR A 220 27.02 -0.98 -18.84
C TYR A 220 26.55 -2.09 -19.80
N GLY A 221 25.33 -2.01 -20.35
CA GLY A 221 24.84 -3.05 -21.26
C GLY A 221 23.35 -2.95 -21.63
N PRO A 222 22.92 -3.70 -22.65
CA PRO A 222 21.53 -3.73 -23.08
C PRO A 222 20.68 -4.56 -22.12
N LYS A 223 19.36 -4.38 -22.18
CA LYS A 223 18.42 -5.06 -21.28
C LYS A 223 17.09 -5.43 -21.92
N ILE A 224 16.47 -6.48 -21.40
CA ILE A 224 15.08 -6.83 -21.63
C ILE A 224 14.25 -6.30 -20.47
N ASP A 225 13.32 -5.40 -20.75
CA ASP A 225 12.42 -4.82 -19.77
C ASP A 225 11.03 -5.44 -19.85
N VAL A 226 10.50 -5.83 -18.69
CA VAL A 226 9.15 -6.40 -18.55
C VAL A 226 8.21 -5.32 -18.07
N ILE A 227 7.30 -4.93 -18.97
CA ILE A 227 6.36 -3.84 -18.74
C ILE A 227 4.99 -4.43 -18.38
N LEU A 228 4.60 -4.20 -17.13
CA LEU A 228 3.24 -4.46 -16.64
C LEU A 228 2.41 -3.19 -16.70
N LYS A 229 1.12 -3.37 -16.93
CA LYS A 229 0.14 -2.29 -16.95
C LYS A 229 -0.76 -2.47 -15.74
N ASP A 230 -0.85 -1.45 -14.88
CA ASP A 230 -1.71 -1.50 -13.71
C ASP A 230 -3.19 -1.32 -14.08
N SER A 231 -4.07 -1.37 -13.06
CA SER A 231 -5.52 -1.16 -13.22
C SER A 231 -5.87 0.22 -13.78
N ASP A 232 -5.02 1.21 -13.50
CA ASP A 232 -5.15 2.57 -13.98
C ASP A 232 -4.48 2.73 -15.35
N GLY A 233 -4.00 1.64 -15.94
CA GLY A 233 -3.29 1.56 -17.20
C GLY A 233 -1.98 2.35 -17.30
N LYS A 234 -1.37 2.70 -16.16
CA LYS A 234 0.01 3.18 -16.11
C LYS A 234 0.95 1.99 -16.30
N GLU A 235 2.03 2.24 -17.02
CA GLU A 235 3.04 1.24 -17.31
C GLU A 235 4.13 1.24 -16.24
N HIS A 236 4.49 0.06 -15.76
CA HIS A 236 5.51 -0.17 -14.75
C HIS A 236 6.52 -1.17 -15.29
N GLN A 237 7.79 -0.77 -15.32
CA GLN A 237 8.89 -1.72 -15.45
C GLN A 237 9.02 -2.48 -14.12
N THR A 238 8.80 -3.78 -14.20
CA THR A 238 8.67 -4.66 -13.01
C THR A 238 9.80 -5.66 -12.94
N ALA A 239 10.12 -6.33 -14.04
CA ALA A 239 11.29 -7.19 -14.17
C ALA A 239 12.25 -6.66 -15.23
N THR A 240 13.50 -7.09 -15.13
CA THR A 240 14.53 -6.74 -16.12
C THR A 240 15.59 -7.84 -16.18
N ILE A 241 16.15 -8.06 -17.38
CA ILE A 241 17.31 -8.93 -17.63
C ILE A 241 18.34 -8.08 -18.34
N GLN A 242 19.52 -7.88 -17.76
CA GLN A 242 20.55 -6.98 -18.30
C GLN A 242 21.84 -7.77 -18.51
N LEU A 243 22.50 -7.55 -19.64
CA LEU A 243 23.70 -8.27 -20.02
C LEU A 243 24.92 -7.37 -19.87
N ASP A 244 25.83 -7.69 -18.95
CA ASP A 244 26.95 -6.86 -18.54
C ASP A 244 28.30 -7.54 -18.81
N PHE A 245 29.08 -6.91 -19.69
CA PHE A 245 30.46 -7.28 -20.02
C PHE A 245 31.51 -6.43 -19.29
N GLN A 246 31.08 -5.35 -18.63
CA GLN A 246 31.92 -4.29 -18.09
C GLN A 246 32.29 -4.52 -16.64
N LEU A 247 31.34 -4.89 -15.77
CA LEU A 247 31.66 -5.20 -14.37
C LEU A 247 32.67 -6.35 -14.24
N PRO A 248 32.56 -7.47 -14.98
CA PRO A 248 33.60 -8.49 -15.01
C PRO A 248 34.99 -7.97 -15.39
N LYS A 249 35.08 -6.99 -16.30
CA LYS A 249 36.34 -6.34 -16.69
C LYS A 249 36.91 -5.51 -15.55
N ARG A 250 36.10 -4.63 -14.95
CA ARG A 250 36.51 -3.73 -13.87
C ARG A 250 36.91 -4.45 -12.58
N PHE A 251 36.32 -5.62 -12.34
CA PHE A 251 36.65 -6.47 -11.21
C PHE A 251 37.74 -7.50 -11.50
N GLU A 252 38.23 -7.57 -12.74
CA GLU A 252 39.23 -8.55 -13.17
C GLU A 252 38.76 -9.99 -12.87
N LEU A 253 37.47 -10.26 -13.12
CA LEU A 253 36.89 -11.57 -12.87
C LEU A 253 37.35 -12.55 -13.94
N GLU A 254 37.77 -13.75 -13.51
CA GLU A 254 38.28 -14.78 -14.40
C GLU A 254 37.89 -16.19 -13.92
N TYR A 255 37.76 -17.12 -14.86
CA TYR A 255 37.69 -18.56 -14.63
C TYR A 255 38.70 -19.28 -15.53
N GLN A 256 39.14 -20.47 -15.13
CA GLN A 256 40.09 -21.28 -15.90
C GLN A 256 39.36 -22.21 -16.87
N ALA A 257 39.75 -22.20 -18.14
CA ALA A 257 39.16 -23.01 -19.20
C ALA A 257 40.19 -23.52 -20.22
N PRO A 258 39.93 -24.66 -20.87
CA PRO A 258 40.68 -25.10 -22.05
C PRO A 258 40.32 -24.23 -23.27
N ALA A 259 41.24 -24.13 -24.24
CA ALA A 259 41.07 -23.32 -25.45
C ALA A 259 40.55 -21.89 -25.17
N PRO A 260 41.24 -21.10 -24.31
CA PRO A 260 40.71 -19.86 -23.75
C PRO A 260 40.29 -18.81 -24.81
N GLU A 261 40.98 -18.76 -25.95
CA GLU A 261 40.65 -17.83 -27.05
C GLU A 261 39.31 -18.14 -27.72
N LEU A 262 38.95 -19.43 -27.84
CA LEU A 262 37.66 -19.86 -28.39
C LEU A 262 36.56 -19.77 -27.34
N GLU A 263 36.86 -20.18 -26.10
CA GLU A 263 35.94 -20.09 -24.97
C GLU A 263 35.49 -18.63 -24.74
N ALA A 264 36.40 -17.66 -24.89
CA ALA A 264 36.08 -16.23 -24.80
C ALA A 264 35.08 -15.74 -25.86
N LYS A 265 34.98 -16.42 -27.01
CA LYS A 265 34.00 -16.14 -28.07
C LYS A 265 32.73 -16.98 -27.96
N GLY A 266 32.69 -17.92 -27.01
CA GLY A 266 31.61 -18.90 -26.89
C GLY A 266 31.66 -19.98 -27.98
N GLU A 267 32.81 -20.16 -28.63
CA GLU A 267 33.02 -21.17 -29.67
C GLU A 267 33.50 -22.49 -29.05
N THR A 268 33.15 -23.62 -29.68
CA THR A 268 33.56 -24.95 -29.20
C THR A 268 34.53 -25.59 -30.19
N THR A 269 35.47 -26.39 -29.67
CA THR A 269 36.43 -27.15 -30.49
C THR A 269 36.58 -28.57 -29.96
N THR A 270 36.95 -29.48 -30.88
CA THR A 270 37.32 -30.87 -30.57
C THR A 270 38.80 -31.15 -30.82
N ASP A 271 39.57 -30.13 -31.23
CA ASP A 271 40.99 -30.24 -31.51
C ASP A 271 41.79 -30.50 -30.22
N PRO A 272 42.48 -31.65 -30.08
CA PRO A 272 43.25 -31.97 -28.89
C PRO A 272 44.38 -30.98 -28.59
N GLU A 273 44.98 -30.34 -29.61
CA GLU A 273 46.08 -29.38 -29.41
C GLU A 273 45.57 -28.09 -28.77
N LEU A 274 44.43 -27.58 -29.24
CA LEU A 274 43.79 -26.40 -28.66
C LEU A 274 43.23 -26.67 -27.26
N LEU A 275 42.68 -27.87 -27.03
CA LEU A 275 42.14 -28.27 -25.72
C LEU A 275 43.23 -28.52 -24.66
N ALA A 276 44.49 -28.77 -25.07
CA ALA A 276 45.61 -28.91 -24.14
C ALA A 276 46.01 -27.57 -23.49
N VAL A 277 45.72 -26.45 -24.15
CA VAL A 277 46.01 -25.10 -23.64
C VAL A 277 44.92 -24.70 -22.63
N ASN A 278 45.31 -24.43 -21.38
CA ASN A 278 44.42 -23.91 -20.36
C ASN A 278 44.81 -22.48 -20.00
N GLY A 279 43.84 -21.60 -19.78
CA GLY A 279 44.10 -20.23 -19.40
C GLY A 279 42.88 -19.52 -18.79
N PRO A 280 43.07 -18.29 -18.31
CA PRO A 280 41.99 -17.48 -17.78
C PRO A 280 41.07 -16.99 -18.91
N VAL A 281 39.77 -17.01 -18.64
CA VAL A 281 38.71 -16.44 -19.48
C VAL A 281 37.81 -15.60 -18.58
N ARG A 282 37.30 -14.49 -19.11
CA ARG A 282 36.40 -13.59 -18.38
C ARG A 282 34.95 -14.10 -18.45
N PRO A 283 34.22 -14.19 -17.34
CA PRO A 283 32.80 -14.54 -17.38
C PRO A 283 31.96 -13.37 -17.88
N VAL A 284 30.76 -13.69 -18.35
CA VAL A 284 29.70 -12.71 -18.64
C VAL A 284 28.74 -12.66 -17.46
N MET A 285 28.30 -11.46 -17.10
CA MET A 285 27.39 -11.24 -15.97
C MET A 285 26.00 -10.89 -16.48
N ILE A 286 24.99 -11.62 -16.03
CA ILE A 286 23.58 -11.32 -16.29
C ILE A 286 22.95 -10.82 -14.99
N HIS A 287 22.46 -9.59 -15.01
CA HIS A 287 21.65 -9.02 -13.94
C HIS A 287 20.20 -9.39 -14.19
N ARG A 288 19.49 -9.81 -13.15
CA ARG A 288 18.07 -10.10 -13.25
C ARG A 288 17.30 -9.66 -12.02
N ALA A 289 16.09 -9.19 -12.26
CA ALA A 289 15.05 -9.07 -11.25
C ALA A 289 13.75 -9.63 -11.81
N VAL A 290 13.02 -10.43 -11.02
CA VAL A 290 11.74 -11.03 -11.41
C VAL A 290 10.57 -10.25 -10.82
N LEU A 291 10.64 -9.84 -9.55
CA LEU A 291 9.64 -8.92 -8.99
C LEU A 291 10.01 -7.45 -9.24
N GLY A 292 11.31 -7.19 -9.42
CA GLY A 292 11.86 -5.86 -9.23
C GLY A 292 11.99 -5.61 -7.73
N SER A 293 11.54 -4.44 -7.27
CA SER A 293 11.38 -4.26 -5.82
C SER A 293 10.12 -5.00 -5.33
N ALA A 294 10.29 -5.77 -4.26
CA ALA A 294 9.19 -6.44 -3.58
C ALA A 294 8.13 -5.42 -3.11
N GLU A 295 8.53 -4.20 -2.75
CA GLU A 295 7.65 -3.07 -2.43
C GLU A 295 6.77 -2.68 -3.62
N ARG A 296 7.37 -2.48 -4.81
CA ARG A 296 6.61 -2.07 -6.00
C ARG A 296 5.67 -3.18 -6.43
N MET A 297 6.16 -4.41 -6.48
CA MET A 297 5.32 -5.57 -6.80
C MET A 297 4.17 -5.69 -5.81
N PHE A 298 4.41 -5.50 -4.51
CA PHE A 298 3.35 -5.51 -3.51
C PHE A 298 2.33 -4.39 -3.79
N ALA A 299 2.74 -3.15 -4.09
CA ALA A 299 1.80 -2.11 -4.50
C ALA A 299 0.91 -2.55 -5.68
N LEU A 300 1.52 -3.11 -6.73
CA LEU A 300 0.78 -3.59 -7.90
C LEU A 300 -0.19 -4.72 -7.55
N LEU A 301 0.19 -5.64 -6.66
CA LEU A 301 -0.70 -6.72 -6.20
C LEU A 301 -1.85 -6.19 -5.33
N VAL A 302 -1.62 -5.15 -4.51
CA VAL A 302 -2.70 -4.50 -3.75
C VAL A 302 -3.76 -3.94 -4.70
N GLU A 303 -3.33 -3.26 -5.76
CA GLU A 303 -4.20 -2.68 -6.78
C GLU A 303 -4.90 -3.77 -7.60
N HIS A 304 -4.14 -4.76 -8.08
CA HIS A 304 -4.63 -5.87 -8.89
C HIS A 304 -5.70 -6.70 -8.16
N TYR A 305 -5.48 -7.02 -6.89
CA TYR A 305 -6.43 -7.80 -6.10
C TYR A 305 -7.52 -6.95 -5.45
N ASN A 306 -7.36 -5.63 -5.38
CA ASN A 306 -8.29 -4.69 -4.72
C ASN A 306 -8.73 -5.18 -3.33
N GLY A 307 -7.76 -5.66 -2.53
CA GLY A 307 -7.99 -6.22 -1.19
C GLY A 307 -8.54 -7.65 -1.13
N LYS A 308 -8.89 -8.28 -2.26
CA LYS A 308 -9.33 -9.68 -2.36
C LYS A 308 -8.16 -10.60 -2.71
N TRP A 309 -7.35 -10.93 -1.71
CA TRP A 309 -6.15 -11.73 -1.92
C TRP A 309 -6.44 -13.21 -2.23
N PRO A 310 -5.62 -13.89 -3.05
CA PRO A 310 -5.61 -15.35 -3.10
C PRO A 310 -5.21 -15.90 -1.73
N PHE A 311 -5.71 -17.08 -1.38
CA PHE A 311 -5.60 -17.61 -0.01
C PHE A 311 -4.14 -17.70 0.49
N TRP A 312 -3.21 -18.12 -0.36
CA TRP A 312 -1.81 -18.25 0.00
C TRP A 312 -1.19 -16.89 0.37
N LEU A 313 -1.59 -15.80 -0.30
CA LEU A 313 -1.05 -14.46 -0.07
C LEU A 313 -1.83 -13.68 1.01
N ASN A 314 -3.11 -14.02 1.22
CA ASN A 314 -4.02 -13.29 2.10
C ASN A 314 -3.46 -13.12 3.53
N PRO A 315 -3.25 -11.90 4.04
CA PRO A 315 -2.70 -11.69 5.40
C PRO A 315 -3.65 -12.16 6.52
N ARG A 316 -4.91 -12.47 6.19
CA ARG A 316 -5.99 -12.89 7.06
C ARG A 316 -6.57 -14.23 6.57
N GLN A 317 -5.79 -15.31 6.64
CA GLN A 317 -6.17 -16.59 6.04
C GLN A 317 -7.38 -17.23 6.73
N GLY A 318 -7.47 -17.15 8.06
CA GLY A 318 -8.59 -17.70 8.82
C GLY A 318 -8.98 -16.86 10.02
N ILE A 319 -10.24 -16.97 10.44
CA ILE A 319 -10.70 -16.48 11.74
C ILE A 319 -11.65 -17.48 12.39
N VAL A 320 -11.39 -17.80 13.66
CA VAL A 320 -12.26 -18.63 14.50
C VAL A 320 -13.24 -17.73 15.24
N LEU A 321 -14.54 -18.01 15.15
CA LEU A 321 -15.62 -17.25 15.75
C LEU A 321 -16.43 -18.15 16.68
N THR A 322 -16.64 -17.71 17.92
CA THR A 322 -17.51 -18.42 18.86
C THR A 322 -18.97 -17.98 18.72
N VAL A 323 -19.90 -18.95 18.78
CA VAL A 323 -21.35 -18.71 18.76
C VAL A 323 -21.83 -18.10 20.08
N ASN A 324 -21.21 -18.51 21.20
CA ASN A 324 -21.45 -17.99 22.54
C ASN A 324 -20.15 -18.05 23.37
N ASP A 325 -20.22 -17.57 24.60
CA ASP A 325 -19.13 -17.46 25.57
C ASP A 325 -19.12 -18.60 26.60
N SER A 326 -19.81 -19.71 26.33
CA SER A 326 -19.76 -20.87 27.22
C SER A 326 -18.36 -21.48 27.24
N GLU A 327 -17.86 -21.82 28.42
CA GLU A 327 -16.49 -22.33 28.60
C GLU A 327 -16.11 -23.50 27.66
N PRO A 328 -16.98 -24.50 27.42
CA PRO A 328 -16.65 -25.58 26.46
C PRO A 328 -16.43 -25.07 25.03
N VAL A 329 -17.18 -24.06 24.59
CA VAL A 329 -17.04 -23.44 23.26
C VAL A 329 -15.76 -22.62 23.19
N LEU A 330 -15.46 -21.83 24.22
CA LEU A 330 -14.23 -21.03 24.30
C LEU A 330 -12.98 -21.91 24.26
N GLN A 331 -12.96 -22.99 25.04
CA GLN A 331 -11.85 -23.93 25.08
C GLN A 331 -11.63 -24.61 23.72
N PHE A 332 -12.72 -25.07 23.08
CA PHE A 332 -12.64 -25.73 21.80
C PHE A 332 -12.22 -24.78 20.66
N ALA A 333 -12.65 -23.51 20.70
CA ALA A 333 -12.21 -22.49 19.75
C ALA A 333 -10.71 -22.17 19.89
N ARG A 334 -10.22 -22.03 21.12
CA ARG A 334 -8.78 -21.84 21.40
C ARG A 334 -7.96 -23.05 20.99
N LYS A 335 -8.45 -24.26 21.26
CA LYS A 335 -7.82 -25.51 20.79
C LYS A 335 -7.75 -25.54 19.26
N THR A 336 -8.85 -25.25 18.58
CA THR A 336 -8.90 -25.15 17.11
C THR A 336 -7.86 -24.18 16.59
N GLN A 337 -7.78 -22.96 17.14
CA GLN A 337 -6.75 -21.99 16.73
C GLN A 337 -5.33 -22.53 16.93
N LYS A 338 -5.03 -23.15 18.09
CA LYS A 338 -3.71 -23.74 18.35
C LYS A 338 -3.34 -24.84 17.36
N VAL A 339 -4.27 -25.74 17.05
CA VAL A 339 -4.07 -26.78 16.02
C VAL A 339 -3.77 -26.14 14.67
N LEU A 340 -4.54 -25.13 14.27
CA LEU A 340 -4.34 -24.44 12.99
C LEU A 340 -3.03 -23.67 12.91
N LEU A 341 -2.57 -23.06 14.00
CA LEU A 341 -1.27 -22.39 14.08
C LEU A 341 -0.09 -23.37 14.22
N GLY A 342 -0.37 -24.63 14.58
CA GLY A 342 0.65 -25.62 14.91
C GLY A 342 1.39 -25.29 16.21
N THR A 343 0.70 -24.72 17.20
CA THR A 343 1.26 -24.29 18.50
C THR A 343 0.75 -25.14 19.67
N ASP A 344 0.14 -26.29 19.39
CA ASP A 344 -0.22 -27.25 20.42
C ASP A 344 1.01 -28.07 20.84
N PHE A 345 1.58 -27.73 21.99
CA PHE A 345 2.79 -28.37 22.54
C PHE A 345 2.54 -29.76 23.15
N THR A 346 1.29 -30.26 23.11
CA THR A 346 0.95 -31.56 23.67
C THR A 346 1.36 -32.74 22.78
N ASP A 347 1.64 -32.50 21.50
CA ASP A 347 2.05 -33.50 20.54
C ASP A 347 3.38 -33.10 19.88
N ALA A 348 4.43 -33.90 20.10
CA ALA A 348 5.82 -33.59 19.73
C ALA A 348 6.07 -33.51 18.20
N HIS A 349 5.05 -33.80 17.39
CA HIS A 349 5.11 -33.85 15.93
C HIS A 349 4.46 -32.63 15.23
N ILE A 350 3.88 -31.68 15.98
CA ILE A 350 3.24 -30.51 15.39
C ILE A 350 4.24 -29.36 15.26
N SER A 351 4.63 -29.05 14.03
CA SER A 351 5.43 -27.85 13.71
C SER A 351 4.52 -26.64 13.40
N PRO A 352 4.97 -25.40 13.67
CA PRO A 352 4.24 -24.19 13.30
C PRO A 352 3.79 -24.24 11.84
N SER A 353 2.51 -24.03 11.59
CA SER A 353 1.91 -24.24 10.26
C SER A 353 2.24 -23.14 9.25
N GLY A 354 2.67 -21.98 9.71
CA GLY A 354 2.84 -20.76 8.90
C GLY A 354 1.52 -20.08 8.53
N LEU A 355 0.37 -20.57 9.01
CA LEU A 355 -0.94 -19.97 8.75
C LEU A 355 -1.19 -18.73 9.62
N ALA A 356 -1.97 -17.78 9.08
CA ALA A 356 -2.45 -16.62 9.82
C ALA A 356 -3.92 -16.82 10.23
N VAL A 357 -4.15 -17.20 11.49
CA VAL A 357 -5.48 -17.50 12.04
C VAL A 357 -5.76 -16.67 13.29
N ASP A 358 -6.76 -15.80 13.21
CA ASP A 358 -7.23 -14.98 14.33
C ASP A 358 -8.37 -15.69 15.10
N LEU A 359 -8.66 -15.23 16.31
CA LEU A 359 -9.78 -15.72 17.15
C LEU A 359 -10.61 -14.51 17.62
N ASP A 360 -11.93 -14.62 17.50
CA ASP A 360 -12.90 -13.69 18.10
C ASP A 360 -13.85 -14.47 19.02
N ASP A 361 -13.43 -14.53 20.29
CA ASP A 361 -14.18 -15.13 21.39
C ASP A 361 -15.02 -14.13 22.20
N SER A 362 -15.21 -12.90 21.68
CA SER A 362 -15.98 -11.85 22.36
C SER A 362 -17.46 -12.23 22.52
N ALA A 363 -18.15 -11.69 23.54
CA ALA A 363 -19.57 -11.92 23.79
C ALA A 363 -20.53 -11.20 22.81
N ARG A 364 -20.07 -10.92 21.57
CA ARG A 364 -20.83 -10.25 20.52
C ARG A 364 -21.64 -11.26 19.69
N SER A 365 -22.70 -10.79 19.03
CA SER A 365 -23.52 -11.66 18.18
C SER A 365 -22.71 -12.25 17.02
N LEU A 366 -22.93 -13.54 16.72
CA LEU A 366 -22.24 -14.23 15.63
C LEU A 366 -22.41 -13.51 14.29
N SER A 367 -23.60 -12.98 14.00
CA SER A 367 -23.89 -12.24 12.77
C SER A 367 -23.00 -11.01 12.62
N LEU A 368 -22.74 -10.28 13.72
CA LEU A 368 -21.84 -9.13 13.72
C LEU A 368 -20.40 -9.57 13.44
N LYS A 369 -19.93 -10.62 14.13
CA LYS A 369 -18.58 -11.18 13.93
C LYS A 369 -18.36 -11.64 12.49
N ILE A 370 -19.31 -12.37 11.91
CA ILE A 370 -19.24 -12.83 10.51
C ILE A 370 -19.21 -11.64 9.56
N ARG A 371 -20.04 -10.61 9.78
CA ARG A 371 -20.05 -9.40 8.94
C ARG A 371 -18.70 -8.70 8.98
N GLU A 372 -18.12 -8.48 10.17
CA GLU A 372 -16.80 -7.88 10.32
C GLU A 372 -15.69 -8.70 9.67
N ALA A 373 -15.73 -10.03 9.82
CA ALA A 373 -14.77 -10.93 9.18
C ALA A 373 -14.86 -10.84 7.63
N LYS A 374 -16.08 -10.80 7.07
CA LYS A 374 -16.28 -10.63 5.63
C LYS A 374 -15.80 -9.26 5.15
N THR A 375 -16.10 -8.19 5.88
CA THR A 375 -15.63 -6.83 5.55
C THR A 375 -14.10 -6.73 5.59
N LYS A 376 -13.45 -7.43 6.53
CA LYS A 376 -11.98 -7.47 6.64
C LYS A 376 -11.30 -8.37 5.60
N GLY A 377 -12.06 -9.14 4.82
CA GLY A 377 -11.53 -10.00 3.77
C GLY A 377 -10.84 -11.27 4.27
N TYR A 378 -11.29 -11.87 5.38
CA TYR A 378 -10.75 -13.16 5.81
C TYR A 378 -10.99 -14.24 4.76
N GLY A 379 -9.98 -15.08 4.52
CA GLY A 379 -10.07 -16.19 3.57
C GLY A 379 -11.04 -17.28 4.00
N MET A 380 -10.99 -17.66 5.27
CA MET A 380 -11.89 -18.65 5.86
C MET A 380 -12.48 -18.12 7.16
N ILE A 381 -13.79 -18.34 7.32
CA ILE A 381 -14.50 -18.03 8.56
C ILE A 381 -14.89 -19.37 9.19
N ILE A 382 -14.40 -19.61 10.39
CA ILE A 382 -14.53 -20.88 11.11
C ILE A 382 -15.42 -20.61 12.31
N VAL A 383 -16.56 -21.28 12.40
CA VAL A 383 -17.56 -21.08 13.45
C VAL A 383 -17.56 -22.27 14.40
N VAL A 384 -17.56 -21.95 15.70
CA VAL A 384 -17.57 -22.93 16.79
C VAL A 384 -18.76 -22.67 17.69
N GLY A 385 -19.70 -23.62 17.75
CA GLY A 385 -20.84 -23.61 18.65
C GLY A 385 -20.98 -24.88 19.49
N PRO A 386 -22.02 -24.96 20.35
CA PRO A 386 -22.19 -26.10 21.27
C PRO A 386 -22.31 -27.46 20.57
N LYS A 387 -22.95 -27.50 19.39
CA LYS A 387 -23.09 -28.72 18.58
C LYS A 387 -21.76 -29.22 18.02
N ASP A 388 -20.84 -28.30 17.76
CA ASP A 388 -19.53 -28.54 17.18
C ASP A 388 -18.59 -29.14 18.22
N VAL A 389 -18.64 -28.60 19.45
CA VAL A 389 -17.92 -29.16 20.62
C VAL A 389 -18.31 -30.61 20.88
N ALA A 390 -19.61 -30.93 20.86
CA ALA A 390 -20.10 -32.29 21.10
C ALA A 390 -19.62 -33.31 20.05
N LYS A 391 -19.29 -32.84 18.84
CA LYS A 391 -18.84 -33.68 17.71
C LYS A 391 -17.34 -33.63 17.47
N GLY A 392 -16.62 -32.72 18.12
CA GLY A 392 -15.20 -32.46 17.83
C GLY A 392 -14.95 -31.87 16.44
N THR A 393 -15.92 -31.17 15.87
CA THR A 393 -15.86 -30.59 14.51
C THR A 393 -15.95 -29.07 14.55
N VAL A 394 -15.73 -28.40 13.42
CA VAL A 394 -16.00 -26.97 13.22
C VAL A 394 -16.76 -26.75 11.92
N MET A 395 -17.52 -25.66 11.83
CA MET A 395 -18.18 -25.24 10.59
C MET A 395 -17.31 -24.21 9.86
N VAL A 396 -17.08 -24.41 8.57
CA VAL A 396 -16.18 -23.57 7.77
C VAL A 396 -16.94 -22.95 6.59
N ASP A 397 -16.85 -21.63 6.49
CA ASP A 397 -17.23 -20.84 5.31
C ASP A 397 -15.95 -20.46 4.57
N ALA A 398 -15.69 -21.12 3.43
CA ALA A 398 -14.52 -20.89 2.58
C ALA A 398 -14.82 -19.95 1.41
N THR A 399 -15.86 -19.11 1.53
CA THR A 399 -16.21 -18.13 0.48
C THR A 399 -15.43 -16.82 0.54
N GLY A 400 -14.53 -16.69 1.52
CA GLY A 400 -13.64 -15.53 1.65
C GLY A 400 -12.43 -15.64 0.73
N GLY A 401 -12.22 -14.67 -0.16
CA GLY A 401 -11.07 -14.64 -1.08
C GLY A 401 -11.45 -14.85 -2.55
N LEU A 402 -10.45 -14.78 -3.43
CA LEU A 402 -10.60 -15.14 -4.84
C LEU A 402 -10.92 -16.63 -4.96
N GLN A 403 -12.04 -16.97 -5.60
CA GLN A 403 -12.52 -18.35 -5.71
C GLN A 403 -11.84 -19.12 -6.84
N SER A 404 -11.89 -20.45 -6.78
CA SER A 404 -11.34 -21.37 -7.78
C SER A 404 -12.32 -21.70 -8.90
N GLY A 405 -12.26 -20.97 -10.00
CA GLY A 405 -12.97 -21.21 -11.25
C GLY A 405 -14.48 -21.26 -11.09
N ASP A 406 -15.10 -22.08 -11.93
CA ASP A 406 -16.51 -22.47 -11.86
C ASP A 406 -16.83 -23.39 -10.65
N GLN A 407 -15.93 -23.57 -9.67
CA GLN A 407 -16.29 -24.38 -8.50
C GLN A 407 -17.29 -23.63 -7.61
N PRO A 408 -18.39 -24.29 -7.22
CA PRO A 408 -19.40 -23.66 -6.40
C PRO A 408 -18.81 -23.25 -5.03
N PRO A 409 -19.21 -22.09 -4.49
CA PRO A 409 -18.77 -21.63 -3.18
C PRO A 409 -19.01 -22.71 -2.11
N GLN A 410 -17.94 -23.23 -1.52
CA GLN A 410 -18.02 -24.22 -0.45
C GLN A 410 -18.40 -23.54 0.87
N LYS A 411 -19.68 -23.59 1.21
CA LYS A 411 -20.22 -23.13 2.48
C LYS A 411 -20.56 -24.30 3.38
N ASN A 412 -20.46 -24.06 4.69
CA ASN A 412 -20.89 -24.98 5.73
C ASN A 412 -20.20 -26.34 5.69
N LEU A 413 -18.91 -26.37 5.33
CA LEU A 413 -18.11 -27.57 5.46
C LEU A 413 -17.98 -27.91 6.96
N VAL A 414 -18.17 -29.17 7.32
CA VAL A 414 -18.00 -29.65 8.69
C VAL A 414 -16.83 -30.61 8.72
N MET A 415 -15.80 -30.29 9.50
CA MET A 415 -14.57 -31.07 9.59
C MET A 415 -13.92 -30.90 10.96
N SER A 416 -13.02 -31.81 11.33
CA SER A 416 -12.17 -31.67 12.53
C SER A 416 -11.12 -30.55 12.34
N PRO A 417 -10.57 -29.99 13.44
CA PRO A 417 -9.45 -29.04 13.36
C PRO A 417 -8.24 -29.57 12.58
N GLU A 418 -7.94 -30.86 12.68
CA GLU A 418 -6.84 -31.52 11.98
C GLU A 418 -7.08 -31.63 10.48
N GLU A 419 -8.30 -32.00 10.07
CA GLU A 419 -8.72 -32.00 8.66
C GLU A 419 -8.70 -30.57 8.08
N LEU A 420 -9.14 -29.58 8.87
CA LEU A 420 -9.10 -28.17 8.47
C LEU A 420 -7.68 -27.67 8.27
N LEU A 421 -6.74 -28.04 9.15
CA LEU A 421 -5.33 -27.71 8.98
C LEU A 421 -4.81 -28.24 7.63
N GLN A 422 -5.12 -29.49 7.30
CA GLN A 422 -4.70 -30.09 6.03
C GLN A 422 -5.36 -29.41 4.84
N PHE A 423 -6.65 -29.11 4.94
CA PHE A 423 -7.38 -28.36 3.92
C PHE A 423 -6.77 -26.97 3.69
N MET A 424 -6.53 -26.18 4.75
CA MET A 424 -5.88 -24.87 4.63
C MET A 424 -4.48 -24.98 4.01
N LYS A 425 -3.68 -25.98 4.40
CA LYS A 425 -2.35 -26.23 3.82
C LYS A 425 -2.40 -26.45 2.32
N THR A 426 -3.37 -27.21 1.80
CA THR A 426 -3.50 -27.41 0.34
C THR A 426 -3.72 -26.09 -0.41
N LYS A 427 -4.43 -25.12 0.20
CA LYS A 427 -4.67 -23.79 -0.36
C LYS A 427 -3.52 -22.79 -0.18
N THR A 428 -2.48 -23.13 0.59
CA THR A 428 -1.27 -22.29 0.72
C THR A 428 -0.29 -22.45 -0.44
N THR A 429 -0.52 -23.41 -1.33
CA THR A 429 0.28 -23.58 -2.54
C THR A 429 -0.20 -22.59 -3.60
N ALA A 430 0.72 -21.80 -4.19
CA ALA A 430 0.38 -20.85 -5.26
C ALA A 430 -0.18 -21.52 -6.55
N MET A 431 -0.20 -22.86 -6.61
CA MET A 431 -0.59 -23.68 -7.75
C MET A 431 -2.05 -24.14 -7.71
N ASP A 432 -3.01 -23.23 -7.58
CA ASP A 432 -4.38 -23.54 -8.02
C ASP A 432 -4.65 -22.82 -9.37
N PRO A 433 -4.33 -23.46 -10.52
CA PRO A 433 -4.57 -22.91 -11.85
C PRO A 433 -6.06 -22.83 -12.20
N THR A 434 -6.96 -23.31 -11.32
CA THR A 434 -8.40 -23.27 -11.57
C THR A 434 -9.05 -21.98 -11.09
N GLU A 435 -8.40 -21.16 -10.25
CA GLU A 435 -8.93 -19.85 -9.83
C GLU A 435 -8.87 -18.79 -10.93
N PRO A 436 -9.98 -18.07 -11.23
CA PRO A 436 -9.96 -17.04 -12.24
C PRO A 436 -8.99 -15.95 -11.78
N ALA A 437 -8.36 -15.29 -12.76
CA ALA A 437 -7.76 -13.99 -12.48
C ALA A 437 -8.85 -13.07 -11.90
N PRO A 438 -8.54 -12.23 -10.90
CA PRO A 438 -9.46 -11.18 -10.52
C PRO A 438 -9.84 -10.41 -11.79
N GLU A 439 -11.14 -10.19 -12.01
CA GLU A 439 -11.55 -9.25 -13.05
C GLU A 439 -10.85 -7.91 -12.75
N ASN A 440 -10.07 -7.42 -13.72
CA ASN A 440 -9.52 -6.07 -13.68
C ASN A 440 -10.65 -5.11 -13.26
N PRO A 441 -10.39 -4.12 -12.39
CA PRO A 441 -11.45 -3.26 -11.85
C PRO A 441 -12.39 -2.79 -12.97
N PRO A 442 -13.71 -3.04 -12.86
CA PRO A 442 -14.58 -2.86 -14.00
C PRO A 442 -14.83 -1.39 -14.33
N ALA A 443 -14.85 -1.13 -15.63
CA ALA A 443 -15.61 -0.11 -16.34
C ALA A 443 -15.24 1.38 -16.19
N TYR A 444 -14.92 1.95 -15.02
CA TYR A 444 -14.95 3.42 -14.92
C TYR A 444 -13.73 4.12 -15.55
N ILE A 445 -12.50 3.62 -15.34
CA ILE A 445 -11.30 4.16 -16.01
C ILE A 445 -11.34 3.87 -17.51
N ALA A 446 -11.79 2.67 -17.87
CA ALA A 446 -11.96 2.27 -19.26
C ALA A 446 -13.03 3.11 -19.98
N ALA A 447 -14.17 3.39 -19.33
CA ALA A 447 -15.22 4.26 -19.84
C ALA A 447 -14.73 5.71 -19.93
N ALA A 448 -14.10 6.24 -18.88
CA ALA A 448 -13.53 7.58 -18.88
C ALA A 448 -12.50 7.76 -20.01
N ARG A 449 -11.64 6.77 -20.24
CA ARG A 449 -10.66 6.79 -21.35
C ARG A 449 -11.30 6.64 -22.72
N LYS A 450 -12.30 5.78 -22.86
CA LYS A 450 -13.06 5.59 -24.11
C LYS A 450 -13.65 6.91 -24.60
N HIS A 451 -14.06 7.78 -23.68
CA HIS A 451 -14.67 9.09 -23.99
C HIS A 451 -13.68 10.27 -23.87
N GLY A 452 -12.38 10.01 -23.72
CA GLY A 452 -11.35 11.05 -23.69
C GLY A 452 -11.36 11.95 -22.45
N ILE A 453 -11.93 11.49 -21.32
CA ILE A 453 -11.95 12.27 -20.07
C ILE A 453 -10.55 12.35 -19.48
N PRO A 454 -10.00 13.55 -19.24
CA PRO A 454 -8.76 13.69 -18.50
C PRO A 454 -8.97 13.26 -17.04
N LEU A 455 -8.22 12.25 -16.59
CA LEU A 455 -8.19 11.86 -15.19
C LEU A 455 -7.47 12.97 -14.40
N ARG A 456 -8.20 13.68 -13.56
CA ARG A 456 -7.65 14.76 -12.74
C ARG A 456 -6.94 14.19 -11.53
N GLN A 457 -5.92 14.89 -11.03
CA GLN A 457 -5.35 14.56 -9.73
C GLN A 457 -6.45 14.74 -8.68
N SER A 458 -6.73 13.70 -7.89
CA SER A 458 -7.58 13.83 -6.71
C SER A 458 -7.04 14.97 -5.84
N ALA A 459 -7.92 15.73 -5.18
CA ALA A 459 -7.49 16.77 -4.25
C ALA A 459 -6.41 16.19 -3.33
N PRO A 460 -5.19 16.78 -3.29
CA PRO A 460 -4.09 16.20 -2.55
C PRO A 460 -4.54 16.05 -1.09
N ILE A 461 -4.20 14.91 -0.47
CA ILE A 461 -4.22 14.83 0.98
C ILE A 461 -3.21 15.88 1.43
N ARG A 462 -3.69 17.08 1.79
CA ARG A 462 -2.82 18.12 2.34
C ARG A 462 -2.14 17.47 3.54
N ARG A 463 -0.82 17.31 3.47
CA ARG A 463 -0.04 17.02 4.67
C ARG A 463 -0.34 18.18 5.60
N GLY A 464 -0.95 17.86 6.74
CA GLY A 464 -1.06 18.84 7.81
C GLY A 464 0.32 19.47 8.03
N PRO A 465 0.41 20.76 8.33
CA PRO A 465 1.65 21.32 8.83
C PRO A 465 2.14 20.48 10.01
N MET A 466 3.44 20.58 10.38
CA MET A 466 3.88 20.15 11.71
C MET A 466 2.87 20.60 12.76
N PRO A 467 2.56 19.81 13.80
CA PRO A 467 1.43 20.05 14.69
C PRO A 467 1.37 21.53 15.03
N LEU A 468 0.33 22.20 14.51
CA LEU A 468 0.15 23.63 14.69
C LEU A 468 0.21 23.88 16.21
N GLN A 469 1.16 24.72 16.65
CA GLN A 469 1.22 25.17 18.04
C GLN A 469 0.12 26.23 18.21
N LEU A 470 -1.11 25.76 18.31
CA LEU A 470 -2.26 26.59 18.64
C LEU A 470 -2.64 26.30 20.09
N PRO A 471 -2.85 27.34 20.92
CA PRO A 471 -3.24 27.17 22.32
C PRO A 471 -4.42 26.21 22.53
N ILE A 472 -5.42 26.29 21.65
CA ILE A 472 -6.60 25.41 21.69
C ILE A 472 -6.25 23.93 21.45
N LEU A 473 -5.33 23.64 20.53
CA LEU A 473 -4.89 22.27 20.25
C LEU A 473 -4.06 21.71 21.40
N ASP A 474 -3.17 22.50 21.98
CA ASP A 474 -2.36 22.09 23.12
C ASP A 474 -3.24 21.81 24.35
N HIS A 475 -4.28 22.63 24.57
CA HIS A 475 -5.28 22.38 25.61
C HIS A 475 -6.03 21.07 25.38
N LEU A 476 -6.58 20.87 24.17
CA LEU A 476 -7.42 19.72 23.84
C LEU A 476 -6.67 18.37 23.81
N ARG A 477 -5.36 18.36 23.51
CA ARG A 477 -4.54 17.12 23.45
C ARG A 477 -4.51 16.31 24.74
N THR A 478 -4.72 16.96 25.88
CA THR A 478 -4.69 16.32 27.22
C THR A 478 -6.09 16.09 27.80
N LYS A 479 -7.13 16.39 27.02
CA LYS A 479 -8.52 16.41 27.47
C LYS A 479 -9.36 15.40 26.69
N ARG A 480 -10.47 14.99 27.30
CA ARG A 480 -11.45 14.13 26.65
C ARG A 480 -12.23 14.94 25.61
N VAL A 481 -12.00 14.64 24.33
CA VAL A 481 -12.71 15.24 23.20
C VAL A 481 -13.57 14.18 22.52
N ILE A 482 -14.85 14.46 22.34
CA ILE A 482 -15.80 13.54 21.69
C ILE A 482 -16.16 14.05 20.31
N LEU A 483 -16.01 13.21 19.28
CA LEU A 483 -16.59 13.39 17.97
C LEU A 483 -17.94 12.68 17.89
N ALA A 484 -19.02 13.47 17.79
CA ALA A 484 -20.41 13.05 17.64
C ALA A 484 -20.72 12.52 16.21
N SER A 485 -19.81 11.74 15.62
CA SER A 485 -19.92 11.26 14.24
C SER A 485 -19.16 9.96 14.00
N ALA A 486 -19.82 8.98 13.37
CA ALA A 486 -19.19 7.74 12.92
C ALA A 486 -18.31 7.92 11.66
N SER A 487 -18.16 9.14 11.14
CA SER A 487 -17.44 9.39 9.90
C SER A 487 -15.92 9.21 10.09
N PRO A 488 -15.28 8.23 9.44
CA PRO A 488 -13.83 8.02 9.56
C PRO A 488 -13.03 9.19 8.97
N ARG A 489 -13.62 9.94 8.02
CA ARG A 489 -12.99 11.11 7.38
C ARG A 489 -12.88 12.30 8.33
N ARG A 490 -13.92 12.56 9.12
CA ARG A 490 -13.92 13.65 10.12
C ARG A 490 -12.90 13.37 11.22
N ARG A 491 -12.81 12.11 11.68
CA ARG A 491 -11.74 11.68 12.59
C ARG A 491 -10.36 11.85 11.97
N ALA A 492 -10.18 11.48 10.69
CA ALA A 492 -8.90 11.66 10.01
C ALA A 492 -8.48 13.14 9.92
N LEU A 493 -9.42 14.06 9.68
CA LEU A 493 -9.16 15.50 9.68
C LEU A 493 -8.73 16.01 11.06
N LEU A 494 -9.40 15.59 12.13
CA LEU A 494 -8.98 15.94 13.50
C LEU A 494 -7.60 15.36 13.87
N ASN A 495 -7.34 14.11 13.49
CA ASN A 495 -6.03 13.47 13.70
C ASN A 495 -4.90 14.22 12.98
N GLN A 496 -5.16 14.75 11.78
CA GLN A 496 -4.19 15.56 11.03
C GLN A 496 -3.83 16.88 11.74
N LEU A 497 -4.68 17.36 12.65
CA LEU A 497 -4.42 18.56 13.47
C LEU A 497 -3.69 18.23 14.78
N GLY A 498 -3.40 16.96 15.04
CA GLY A 498 -2.75 16.51 16.29
C GLY A 498 -3.73 16.11 17.40
N LEU A 499 -5.04 16.13 17.18
CA LEU A 499 -6.04 15.56 18.09
C LEU A 499 -6.18 14.05 17.80
N THR A 500 -5.22 13.27 18.30
CA THR A 500 -5.11 11.83 17.96
C THR A 500 -5.93 10.90 18.85
N ASP A 501 -6.39 11.38 20.01
CA ASP A 501 -7.13 10.61 21.01
C ASP A 501 -8.61 11.06 21.12
N VAL A 502 -9.23 11.38 19.98
CA VAL A 502 -10.64 11.79 19.93
C VAL A 502 -11.54 10.56 20.05
N GLU A 503 -12.39 10.56 21.08
CA GLU A 503 -13.41 9.54 21.32
C GLU A 503 -14.51 9.65 20.24
N VAL A 504 -14.90 8.54 19.62
CA VAL A 504 -15.97 8.54 18.61
C VAL A 504 -17.25 8.02 19.24
N PHE A 505 -18.24 8.91 19.41
CA PHE A 505 -19.54 8.57 19.97
C PHE A 505 -20.66 9.12 19.07
N PRO A 506 -21.13 8.37 18.07
CA PRO A 506 -22.18 8.85 17.17
C PRO A 506 -23.56 8.91 17.85
N SER A 507 -24.35 9.92 17.49
CA SER A 507 -25.77 9.98 17.84
C SER A 507 -26.56 8.86 17.15
N ASP A 508 -27.47 8.22 17.88
CA ASP A 508 -28.44 7.23 17.39
C ASP A 508 -29.84 7.82 17.14
N LYS A 509 -30.04 9.13 17.39
CA LYS A 509 -31.31 9.81 17.08
C LYS A 509 -31.56 9.84 15.56
N PRO A 510 -32.82 9.60 15.12
CA PRO A 510 -33.18 9.70 13.70
C PRO A 510 -33.02 11.15 13.19
N GLU A 511 -32.54 11.28 11.96
CA GLU A 511 -32.39 12.56 11.25
C GLU A 511 -33.73 12.94 10.59
N ASP A 512 -34.71 13.36 11.39
CA ASP A 512 -36.12 13.53 11.00
C ASP A 512 -36.59 15.00 10.88
N VAL A 513 -35.66 15.95 10.78
CA VAL A 513 -35.99 17.37 10.59
C VAL A 513 -36.79 17.57 9.31
N GLU A 514 -37.90 18.31 9.36
CA GLU A 514 -38.77 18.52 8.21
C GLU A 514 -38.15 19.48 7.17
N LYS A 515 -37.64 18.91 6.08
CA LYS A 515 -36.92 19.63 5.00
C LYS A 515 -37.71 20.72 4.29
N ASN A 516 -39.04 20.68 4.33
CA ASN A 516 -39.90 21.60 3.56
C ASN A 516 -40.24 22.91 4.29
N LYS A 517 -39.81 23.06 5.56
CA LYS A 517 -40.16 24.20 6.42
C LYS A 517 -39.00 25.13 6.74
N ILE A 518 -37.78 24.76 6.36
CA ILE A 518 -36.55 25.48 6.70
C ILE A 518 -35.59 25.47 5.50
N THR A 519 -34.67 26.43 5.48
CA THR A 519 -33.61 26.51 4.47
C THR A 519 -32.60 25.37 4.62
N PRO A 520 -31.84 25.01 3.56
CA PRO A 520 -30.77 24.02 3.67
C PRO A 520 -29.75 24.32 4.77
N GLU A 521 -29.43 25.59 4.98
CA GLU A 521 -28.52 26.09 6.01
C GLU A 521 -29.08 25.83 7.42
N GLU A 522 -30.34 26.20 7.67
CA GLU A 522 -31.03 25.92 8.93
C GLU A 522 -31.16 24.41 9.18
N TYR A 523 -31.43 23.63 8.12
CA TYR A 523 -31.57 22.18 8.21
C TYR A 523 -30.28 21.51 8.69
N VAL A 524 -29.15 21.83 8.05
CA VAL A 524 -27.87 21.20 8.40
C VAL A 524 -27.38 21.67 9.78
N ALA A 525 -27.62 22.94 10.13
CA ALA A 525 -27.32 23.48 11.46
C ALA A 525 -28.11 22.79 12.57
N GLU A 526 -29.43 22.67 12.41
CA GLU A 526 -30.31 22.02 13.41
C GLU A 526 -29.95 20.54 13.57
N THR A 527 -29.62 19.85 12.47
CA THR A 527 -29.22 18.44 12.50
C THR A 527 -27.90 18.24 13.25
N ALA A 528 -26.90 19.11 13.02
CA ALA A 528 -25.65 19.08 13.77
C ALA A 528 -25.88 19.38 15.27
N ARG A 529 -26.65 20.43 15.58
CA ARG A 529 -26.99 20.83 16.94
C ARG A 529 -27.67 19.71 17.74
N ARG A 530 -28.67 19.03 17.15
CA ARG A 530 -29.34 17.87 17.77
C ARG A 530 -28.37 16.73 18.08
N LYS A 531 -27.37 16.49 17.21
CA LYS A 531 -26.35 15.46 17.41
C LYS A 531 -25.43 15.79 18.57
N VAL A 532 -24.94 17.03 18.67
CA VAL A 532 -24.04 17.44 19.75
C VAL A 532 -24.73 17.35 21.11
N LEU A 533 -25.97 17.85 21.22
CA LEU A 533 -26.72 17.85 22.48
C LEU A 533 -27.03 16.43 22.94
N HIS A 534 -27.45 15.57 22.01
CA HIS A 534 -27.73 14.17 22.33
C HIS A 534 -26.51 13.40 22.82
N VAL A 535 -25.37 13.55 22.12
CA VAL A 535 -24.13 12.88 22.50
C VAL A 535 -23.61 13.40 23.84
N TYR A 536 -23.74 14.70 24.09
CA TYR A 536 -23.39 15.29 25.39
C TYR A 536 -24.27 14.73 26.52
N GLU A 537 -25.59 14.70 26.35
CA GLU A 537 -26.51 14.09 27.33
C GLU A 537 -26.21 12.60 27.60
N GLN A 538 -25.88 11.84 26.55
CA GLN A 538 -25.51 10.42 26.70
C GLN A 538 -24.16 10.24 27.39
N ALA A 539 -23.18 11.09 27.08
CA ALA A 539 -21.87 11.07 27.73
C ALA A 539 -21.99 11.32 29.24
N LEU A 540 -22.83 12.27 29.65
CA LEU A 540 -23.11 12.54 31.06
C LEU A 540 -23.80 11.34 31.75
N LYS A 541 -24.80 10.72 31.10
CA LYS A 541 -25.47 9.54 31.67
C LYS A 541 -24.54 8.33 31.82
N GLN A 542 -23.71 8.06 30.80
CA GLN A 542 -22.73 6.98 30.86
C GLN A 542 -21.74 7.20 32.01
N GLN A 543 -21.34 8.44 32.26
CA GLN A 543 -20.48 8.78 33.38
C GLN A 543 -21.16 8.56 34.74
N GLU A 544 -22.40 9.01 34.92
CA GLU A 544 -23.14 8.74 36.16
C GLU A 544 -23.24 7.24 36.49
N GLU A 545 -23.32 6.39 35.45
CA GLU A 545 -23.28 4.94 35.59
C GLU A 545 -21.87 4.41 35.89
N ASP A 546 -20.83 4.92 35.23
CA ASP A 546 -19.44 4.53 35.43
C ASP A 546 -18.92 4.91 36.84
N GLU A 547 -19.34 6.07 37.36
CA GLU A 547 -19.07 6.52 38.73
C GLU A 547 -19.72 5.60 39.77
N LYS A 548 -20.98 5.19 39.54
CA LYS A 548 -21.67 4.20 40.39
C LYS A 548 -20.96 2.84 40.38
N ASN A 549 -20.34 2.48 39.25
CA ASN A 549 -19.65 1.21 39.05
C ASN A 549 -18.15 1.24 39.44
N LYS A 550 -17.63 2.37 39.97
CA LYS A 550 -16.23 2.57 40.40
C LYS A 550 -15.19 2.28 39.31
N VAL A 551 -15.45 2.67 38.06
CA VAL A 551 -14.48 2.53 36.96
C VAL A 551 -13.56 3.78 36.93
N PRO A 552 -12.25 3.69 37.28
CA PRO A 552 -11.45 4.88 37.62
C PRO A 552 -10.93 5.71 36.44
N GLU A 553 -10.80 5.13 35.24
CA GLU A 553 -10.03 5.75 34.14
C GLU A 553 -10.85 6.63 33.17
N LYS A 554 -12.19 6.72 33.33
CA LYS A 554 -13.08 7.43 32.37
C LYS A 554 -13.96 8.54 32.96
N SER A 555 -13.83 8.88 34.25
CA SER A 555 -14.81 9.73 34.96
C SER A 555 -14.63 11.25 34.80
N ALA A 556 -14.09 11.73 33.67
CA ALA A 556 -14.02 13.17 33.39
C ALA A 556 -15.07 13.56 32.34
N ASP A 557 -15.82 14.63 32.64
CA ASP A 557 -16.71 15.30 31.69
C ASP A 557 -15.97 15.58 30.37
N PRO A 558 -16.63 15.44 29.21
CA PRO A 558 -15.99 15.80 27.96
C PRO A 558 -15.67 17.30 27.96
N ALA A 559 -14.40 17.63 27.73
CA ALA A 559 -13.98 19.03 27.62
C ALA A 559 -14.51 19.69 26.34
N LEU A 560 -14.81 18.87 25.31
CA LEU A 560 -15.40 19.34 24.06
C LEU A 560 -16.14 18.20 23.36
N VAL A 561 -17.35 18.48 22.89
CA VAL A 561 -18.10 17.62 21.96
C VAL A 561 -18.21 18.32 20.61
N ILE A 562 -17.74 17.67 19.55
CA ILE A 562 -17.76 18.17 18.17
C ILE A 562 -18.75 17.34 17.38
N SER A 563 -19.74 17.99 16.78
CA SER A 563 -20.61 17.38 15.78
C SER A 563 -20.43 18.06 14.43
N ALA A 564 -20.71 17.31 13.37
CA ALA A 564 -20.83 17.90 12.05
C ALA A 564 -21.91 17.18 11.26
N ASP A 565 -22.61 17.90 10.40
CA ASP A 565 -23.53 17.35 9.42
C ASP A 565 -23.26 17.95 8.05
N THR A 566 -23.40 17.16 6.99
CA THR A 566 -23.03 17.58 5.64
C THR A 566 -24.14 17.19 4.67
N ILE A 567 -24.62 18.16 3.89
CA ILE A 567 -25.63 17.97 2.85
C ILE A 567 -25.15 18.60 1.54
N ILE A 568 -25.83 18.26 0.44
CA ILE A 568 -25.74 19.01 -0.81
C ILE A 568 -27.03 19.78 -1.05
N ALA A 569 -26.92 21.07 -1.30
CA ALA A 569 -28.01 21.91 -1.76
C ALA A 569 -27.89 22.13 -3.27
N THR A 570 -28.91 21.72 -4.02
CA THR A 570 -28.99 22.01 -5.46
C THR A 570 -29.28 23.49 -5.67
N ARG A 571 -29.08 23.98 -6.90
CA ARG A 571 -29.48 25.35 -7.30
C ARG A 571 -30.95 25.70 -7.03
N SER A 572 -31.83 24.71 -7.01
CA SER A 572 -33.25 24.89 -6.72
C SER A 572 -33.57 24.83 -5.21
N GLY A 573 -32.56 24.80 -4.34
CA GLY A 573 -32.73 24.66 -2.89
C GLY A 573 -33.09 23.24 -2.42
N ARG A 574 -32.99 22.22 -3.30
CA ARG A 574 -33.30 20.84 -2.91
C ARG A 574 -32.13 20.24 -2.13
N ILE A 575 -32.44 19.62 -0.99
CA ILE A 575 -31.47 18.93 -0.14
C ILE A 575 -31.23 17.51 -0.66
N LEU A 576 -29.97 17.15 -0.87
CA LEU A 576 -29.50 15.82 -1.22
C LEU A 576 -28.57 15.30 -0.12
N GLU A 577 -28.97 14.19 0.48
CA GLU A 577 -28.19 13.49 1.51
C GLU A 577 -27.45 12.31 0.87
N LYS A 578 -27.36 11.20 1.59
CA LYS A 578 -26.79 9.94 1.12
C LYS A 578 -27.79 9.26 0.17
N PRO A 579 -27.31 8.58 -0.88
CA PRO A 579 -28.18 7.82 -1.76
C PRO A 579 -28.84 6.66 -1.00
N ARG A 580 -30.14 6.43 -1.25
CA ARG A 580 -30.92 5.36 -0.60
C ARG A 580 -30.66 4.00 -1.22
N ASP A 581 -30.48 3.99 -2.54
CA ASP A 581 -30.22 2.81 -3.36
C ASP A 581 -29.40 3.22 -4.59
N GLU A 582 -29.00 2.23 -5.40
CA GLU A 582 -28.17 2.42 -6.58
C GLU A 582 -28.84 3.29 -7.66
N GLN A 583 -30.15 3.17 -7.85
CA GLN A 583 -30.88 3.97 -8.83
C GLN A 583 -30.96 5.42 -8.38
N ASP A 584 -31.19 5.65 -7.08
CA ASP A 584 -31.17 6.97 -6.46
C ASP A 584 -29.79 7.62 -6.59
N HIS A 585 -28.72 6.83 -6.41
CA HIS A 585 -27.33 7.26 -6.57
C HIS A 585 -27.04 7.73 -8.00
N ILE A 586 -27.42 6.94 -9.01
CA ILE A 586 -27.26 7.31 -10.42
C ILE A 586 -28.05 8.59 -10.75
N ARG A 587 -29.33 8.65 -10.33
CA ARG A 587 -30.17 9.85 -10.56
C ARG A 587 -29.58 11.10 -9.92
N MET A 588 -29.04 10.97 -8.70
CA MET A 588 -28.40 12.06 -7.98
C MET A 588 -27.18 12.58 -8.73
N LEU A 589 -26.26 11.71 -9.14
CA LEU A 589 -25.04 12.12 -9.85
C LEU A 589 -25.33 12.68 -11.24
N LYS A 590 -26.32 12.13 -11.97
CA LYS A 590 -26.77 12.71 -13.25
C LYS A 590 -27.33 14.11 -13.04
N HIS A 591 -28.14 14.33 -12.00
CA HIS A 591 -28.64 15.66 -11.66
C HIS A 591 -27.50 16.65 -11.38
N LEU A 592 -26.54 16.28 -10.52
CA LEU A 592 -25.41 17.14 -10.17
C LEU A 592 -24.53 17.46 -11.39
N ARG A 593 -24.30 16.48 -12.26
CA ARG A 593 -23.65 16.70 -13.57
C ARG A 593 -24.44 17.70 -14.39
N ASP A 594 -25.72 17.46 -14.62
CA ASP A 594 -26.52 18.26 -15.57
C ASP A 594 -26.74 19.69 -15.08
N THR A 595 -26.72 19.93 -13.77
CA THR A 595 -26.80 21.29 -13.18
C THR A 595 -25.45 21.99 -13.06
N ARG A 596 -24.34 21.27 -13.27
CA ARG A 596 -22.95 21.70 -13.18
C ARG A 596 -22.45 22.14 -11.81
N VAL A 597 -23.23 22.88 -11.06
CA VAL A 597 -22.82 23.47 -9.79
C VAL A 597 -23.84 23.14 -8.71
N HIS A 598 -23.33 22.80 -7.53
CA HIS A 598 -24.11 22.61 -6.31
C HIS A 598 -23.30 23.08 -5.11
N ARG A 599 -24.03 23.39 -4.03
CA ARG A 599 -23.45 23.85 -2.77
C ARG A 599 -23.29 22.66 -1.83
N VAL A 600 -22.13 22.52 -1.23
CA VAL A 600 -21.86 21.56 -0.15
C VAL A 600 -21.87 22.33 1.14
N LEU A 601 -22.89 22.07 1.97
CA LEU A 601 -23.07 22.73 3.25
C LEU A 601 -22.65 21.76 4.35
N THR A 602 -21.67 22.14 5.17
CA THR A 602 -21.39 21.43 6.43
C THR A 602 -21.64 22.36 7.60
N ALA A 603 -22.57 21.98 8.47
CA ALA A 603 -22.67 22.57 9.79
C ALA A 603 -21.70 21.88 10.73
N VAL A 604 -20.94 22.67 11.47
CA VAL A 604 -20.18 22.22 12.63
C VAL A 604 -20.80 22.84 13.86
N CYS A 605 -21.09 22.01 14.86
CA CYS A 605 -21.55 22.47 16.15
C CYS A 605 -20.62 21.90 17.22
N VAL A 606 -20.09 22.79 18.06
CA VAL A 606 -19.21 22.46 19.17
C VAL A 606 -19.86 22.85 20.49
N LEU A 607 -19.68 22.01 21.50
CA LEU A 607 -20.20 22.22 22.84
C LEU A 607 -19.10 21.99 23.86
N ALA A 608 -18.93 22.92 24.79
CA ALA A 608 -18.09 22.76 25.96
C ALA A 608 -18.87 23.03 27.26
N PRO A 609 -18.59 22.31 28.36
CA PRO A 609 -19.19 22.59 29.66
C PRO A 609 -18.76 23.98 30.18
N LYS A 610 -19.64 24.65 30.93
CA LYS A 610 -19.28 25.91 31.62
C LYS A 610 -18.54 25.64 32.91
N ASP A 611 -17.49 26.40 33.18
CA ASP A 611 -16.69 26.28 34.41
C ASP A 611 -17.48 26.64 35.69
N ASN A 612 -18.57 27.41 35.55
CA ASN A 612 -19.29 28.06 36.64
C ASN A 612 -20.73 27.54 36.88
N ALA A 613 -21.15 26.44 36.23
CA ALA A 613 -22.55 25.98 36.32
C ALA A 613 -22.71 24.61 36.99
N ALA A 614 -23.66 24.52 37.94
CA ALA A 614 -24.32 23.27 38.28
C ALA A 614 -25.20 22.83 37.09
N HIS A 615 -25.25 21.52 36.81
CA HIS A 615 -25.83 20.92 35.60
C HIS A 615 -27.12 21.57 35.06
N PRO A 616 -27.28 21.71 33.72
CA PRO A 616 -26.32 21.47 32.64
C PRO A 616 -25.96 22.79 31.95
N GLY A 617 -25.12 23.62 32.57
CA GLY A 617 -24.58 24.80 31.88
C GLY A 617 -23.53 24.38 30.85
N TYR A 618 -23.79 24.66 29.58
CA TYR A 618 -22.84 24.48 28.49
C TYR A 618 -22.81 25.73 27.61
N GLU A 619 -21.69 25.96 26.93
CA GLU A 619 -21.59 26.91 25.83
C GLU A 619 -21.64 26.11 24.52
N LEU A 620 -22.47 26.55 23.58
CA LEU A 620 -22.68 25.88 22.31
C LEU A 620 -22.61 26.88 21.19
N GLU A 621 -21.77 26.57 20.20
CA GLU A 621 -21.60 27.38 19.00
C GLU A 621 -21.81 26.56 17.75
N THR A 622 -22.35 27.19 16.70
CA THR A 622 -22.67 26.53 15.43
C THR A 622 -22.28 27.42 14.26
N HIS A 623 -21.59 26.85 13.27
CA HIS A 623 -21.25 27.52 12.01
C HIS A 623 -21.62 26.63 10.84
N VAL A 624 -22.18 27.23 9.78
CA VAL A 624 -22.45 26.56 8.51
C VAL A 624 -21.44 27.06 7.48
N GLU A 625 -20.57 26.17 7.03
CA GLU A 625 -19.63 26.46 5.94
C GLU A 625 -20.27 26.07 4.61
N ASP A 626 -20.20 26.99 3.65
CA ASP A 626 -20.71 26.82 2.29
C ASP A 626 -19.56 26.73 1.29
N THR A 627 -19.63 25.80 0.35
CA THR A 627 -18.62 25.60 -0.67
C THR A 627 -19.26 25.15 -1.96
N GLU A 628 -18.97 25.84 -3.05
CA GLU A 628 -19.46 25.47 -4.36
C GLU A 628 -18.57 24.41 -4.99
N VAL A 629 -19.19 23.35 -5.50
CA VAL A 629 -18.51 22.28 -6.22
C VAL A 629 -19.05 22.23 -7.63
N TYR A 630 -18.14 22.25 -8.59
CA TYR A 630 -18.42 22.22 -10.01
C TYR A 630 -18.17 20.79 -10.53
N PHE A 631 -19.16 20.19 -11.16
CA PHE A 631 -19.07 18.87 -11.80
C PHE A 631 -18.65 18.99 -13.27
N ALA A 632 -17.87 18.01 -13.72
CA ALA A 632 -17.55 17.80 -15.13
C ALA A 632 -18.85 17.61 -15.93
N GLN A 633 -18.99 18.28 -17.08
CA GLN A 633 -20.20 18.20 -17.90
C GLN A 633 -20.13 17.06 -18.92
N VAL A 634 -21.27 16.75 -19.56
CA VAL A 634 -21.32 15.84 -20.72
C VAL A 634 -20.41 16.33 -21.85
N ARG A 635 -20.39 17.65 -22.12
CA ARG A 635 -19.49 18.27 -23.11
C ARG A 635 -17.99 18.24 -22.73
N ASP A 636 -17.72 18.12 -21.42
CA ASP A 636 -16.37 17.99 -20.86
C ASP A 636 -16.02 16.51 -20.63
N GLY A 637 -16.87 15.61 -21.14
CA GLY A 637 -16.62 14.18 -21.23
C GLY A 637 -17.31 13.30 -20.20
N LEU A 638 -18.30 13.69 -19.37
CA LEU A 638 -18.92 12.80 -18.37
C LEU A 638 -20.24 12.11 -18.83
N PRO A 639 -20.21 10.99 -19.57
CA PRO A 639 -21.39 10.24 -20.00
C PRO A 639 -21.98 9.35 -18.89
N ASP A 640 -23.18 8.83 -19.16
CA ASP A 640 -23.96 8.02 -18.23
C ASP A 640 -23.26 6.73 -17.80
N ASP A 641 -22.52 6.08 -18.71
CA ASP A 641 -21.77 4.86 -18.41
C ASP A 641 -20.62 5.09 -17.42
N VAL A 642 -20.03 6.29 -17.39
CA VAL A 642 -19.01 6.66 -16.40
C VAL A 642 -19.64 6.90 -15.02
N ILE A 643 -20.81 7.53 -14.95
CA ILE A 643 -21.56 7.68 -13.70
C ILE A 643 -22.00 6.30 -13.17
N GLU A 644 -22.53 5.44 -14.03
CA GLU A 644 -22.93 4.08 -13.66
C GLU A 644 -21.74 3.25 -13.19
N ALA A 645 -20.60 3.38 -13.84
CA ALA A 645 -19.36 2.71 -13.42
C ALA A 645 -18.84 3.27 -12.08
N TYR A 646 -18.93 4.58 -11.85
CA TYR A 646 -18.60 5.20 -10.57
C TYR A 646 -19.50 4.68 -9.44
N VAL A 647 -20.81 4.59 -9.66
CA VAL A 647 -21.77 4.08 -8.67
C VAL A 647 -21.42 2.64 -8.26
N LYS A 648 -20.97 1.81 -9.21
CA LYS A 648 -20.52 0.43 -8.94
C LYS A 648 -19.29 0.34 -8.04
N THR A 649 -18.46 1.39 -7.94
CA THR A 649 -17.32 1.44 -7.00
C THR A 649 -17.79 1.49 -5.54
N ARG A 650 -19.05 1.89 -5.31
CA ARG A 650 -19.65 2.14 -4.00
C ARG A 650 -18.96 3.22 -3.16
N GLU A 651 -18.02 3.97 -3.73
CA GLU A 651 -17.28 5.03 -3.02
C GLU A 651 -18.23 6.09 -2.46
N GLY A 652 -19.30 6.45 -3.18
CA GLY A 652 -20.22 7.51 -2.79
C GLY A 652 -21.35 7.13 -1.81
N VAL A 653 -21.55 5.84 -1.50
CA VAL A 653 -22.81 5.35 -0.90
C VAL A 653 -23.11 5.95 0.49
N ASP A 654 -22.08 6.26 1.26
CA ASP A 654 -22.18 6.81 2.62
C ASP A 654 -21.98 8.34 2.67
N LYS A 655 -22.07 9.03 1.52
CA LYS A 655 -21.71 10.44 1.37
C LYS A 655 -22.87 11.27 0.84
N ALA A 656 -23.00 12.49 1.35
CA ALA A 656 -23.94 13.46 0.80
C ALA A 656 -23.63 13.71 -0.68
N GLY A 657 -24.65 13.69 -1.54
CA GLY A 657 -24.46 13.82 -2.98
C GLY A 657 -23.91 12.60 -3.70
N GLY A 658 -23.56 11.54 -2.96
CA GLY A 658 -23.10 10.30 -3.56
C GLY A 658 -21.71 10.39 -4.18
N TYR A 659 -20.80 11.27 -3.76
CA TYR A 659 -19.41 11.26 -4.26
C TYR A 659 -18.36 11.59 -3.19
N ALA A 660 -17.10 11.23 -3.45
CA ALA A 660 -15.97 11.55 -2.59
C ALA A 660 -14.92 12.37 -3.34
N ILE A 661 -14.51 13.50 -2.77
CA ILE A 661 -13.53 14.39 -3.41
C ILE A 661 -12.08 13.95 -3.23
N GLN A 662 -11.82 13.12 -2.22
CA GLN A 662 -10.50 12.56 -1.90
C GLN A 662 -10.20 11.25 -2.63
N GLY A 663 -11.10 10.83 -3.55
CA GLY A 663 -10.99 9.57 -4.27
C GLY A 663 -11.46 9.71 -5.71
N ILE A 664 -12.05 8.64 -6.26
CA ILE A 664 -12.43 8.52 -7.67
C ILE A 664 -13.38 9.66 -8.08
N GLY A 665 -14.32 10.04 -7.19
CA GLY A 665 -15.27 11.12 -7.45
C GLY A 665 -14.58 12.46 -7.72
N GLY A 666 -13.52 12.78 -6.98
CA GLY A 666 -12.71 13.99 -7.18
C GLY A 666 -11.92 13.97 -8.49
N MET A 667 -11.52 12.79 -8.97
CA MET A 667 -10.73 12.63 -10.20
C MET A 667 -11.56 12.73 -11.47
N VAL A 668 -12.81 12.24 -11.42
CA VAL A 668 -13.65 12.02 -12.62
C VAL A 668 -14.91 12.88 -12.63
N LEU A 669 -15.53 13.15 -11.47
CA LEU A 669 -16.80 13.86 -11.39
C LEU A 669 -16.61 15.37 -11.14
N VAL A 670 -15.59 15.75 -10.37
CA VAL A 670 -15.37 17.15 -9.95
C VAL A 670 -14.41 17.87 -10.92
N ASP A 671 -14.80 19.06 -11.33
CA ASP A 671 -14.06 20.00 -12.18
C ASP A 671 -13.30 21.04 -11.36
N LYS A 672 -14.00 21.72 -10.45
CA LYS A 672 -13.44 22.77 -9.59
C LYS A 672 -14.18 22.81 -8.27
N ILE A 673 -13.52 23.33 -7.24
CA ILE A 673 -14.10 23.67 -5.95
C ILE A 673 -13.84 25.15 -5.71
N GLU A 674 -14.86 25.90 -5.32
CA GLU A 674 -14.75 27.28 -4.85
C GLU A 674 -15.19 27.33 -3.39
N GLY A 675 -14.21 27.38 -2.49
CA GLY A 675 -14.40 27.32 -1.05
C GLY A 675 -13.48 26.31 -0.37
N SER A 676 -13.90 25.80 0.78
CA SER A 676 -13.11 24.92 1.65
C SER A 676 -13.19 23.45 1.20
N VAL A 677 -12.04 22.82 0.93
CA VAL A 677 -12.00 21.40 0.54
C VAL A 677 -12.37 20.49 1.72
N ASP A 678 -11.93 20.85 2.92
CA ASP A 678 -12.26 20.19 4.19
C ASP A 678 -13.75 20.29 4.54
N ASN A 679 -14.43 21.38 4.15
CA ASN A 679 -15.89 21.46 4.16
C ASN A 679 -16.52 20.38 3.26
N VAL A 680 -16.04 20.19 2.04
CA VAL A 680 -16.57 19.15 1.12
C VAL A 680 -16.30 17.73 1.63
N ILE A 681 -15.19 17.52 2.35
CA ILE A 681 -14.88 16.24 3.01
C ILE A 681 -15.86 15.98 4.17
N GLY A 682 -16.36 17.04 4.79
CA GLY A 682 -17.42 17.05 5.78
C GLY A 682 -17.02 17.56 7.16
N LEU A 683 -15.91 18.30 7.28
CA LEU A 683 -15.53 19.01 8.50
C LEU A 683 -14.66 20.23 8.16
N PRO A 684 -15.20 21.46 8.14
CA PRO A 684 -14.42 22.69 7.98
C PRO A 684 -13.53 22.90 9.20
N VAL A 685 -12.28 22.48 9.08
CA VAL A 685 -11.32 22.34 10.18
C VAL A 685 -11.00 23.70 10.81
N ARG A 686 -10.74 24.72 9.99
CA ARG A 686 -10.42 26.06 10.49
C ARG A 686 -11.54 26.60 11.38
N LYS A 687 -12.79 26.52 10.89
CA LYS A 687 -13.97 26.97 11.63
C LYS A 687 -14.20 26.14 12.88
N THR A 688 -14.02 24.82 12.80
CA THR A 688 -14.12 23.93 13.97
C THR A 688 -13.21 24.38 15.11
N LEU A 689 -11.95 24.74 14.82
CA LEU A 689 -11.01 25.21 15.83
C LEU A 689 -11.37 26.60 16.39
N GLN A 690 -11.81 27.52 15.53
CA GLN A 690 -12.28 28.84 15.97
C GLN A 690 -13.47 28.74 16.93
N LEU A 691 -14.45 27.88 16.61
CA LEU A 691 -15.58 27.65 17.49
C LEU A 691 -15.14 26.99 18.81
N ALA A 692 -14.21 26.02 18.75
CA ALA A 692 -13.68 25.37 19.95
C ALA A 692 -12.98 26.36 20.88
N GLU A 693 -12.19 27.28 20.31
CA GLU A 693 -11.55 28.37 21.04
C GLU A 693 -12.59 29.29 21.70
N LYS A 694 -13.65 29.66 20.97
CA LYS A 694 -14.74 30.49 21.51
C LYS A 694 -15.44 29.81 22.70
N VAL A 695 -15.88 28.57 22.55
CA VAL A 695 -16.64 27.87 23.61
C VAL A 695 -15.78 27.44 24.81
N ILE A 696 -14.46 27.39 24.68
CA ILE A 696 -13.55 27.01 25.79
C ILE A 696 -12.92 28.24 26.45
N PHE A 697 -12.34 29.17 25.68
CA PHE A 697 -11.56 30.28 26.25
C PHE A 697 -12.33 31.60 26.35
N ARG A 698 -13.42 31.79 25.61
CA ARG A 698 -14.18 33.04 25.54
C ARG A 698 -15.65 32.88 25.95
N GLN A 699 -15.91 32.05 26.96
CA GLN A 699 -17.27 31.81 27.45
C GLN A 699 -17.90 33.11 27.97
N GLY A 700 -19.03 33.54 27.39
CA GLY A 700 -19.79 34.70 27.85
C GLY A 700 -19.28 36.07 27.38
N MET A 701 -18.41 36.14 26.37
CA MET A 701 -18.08 37.38 25.66
C MET A 701 -18.99 37.53 24.44
N ASP A 702 -19.67 38.67 24.30
CA ASP A 702 -20.52 38.98 23.13
C ASP A 702 -19.65 39.37 21.91
N ASP A 703 -20.13 39.11 20.69
CA ASP A 703 -19.39 39.26 19.42
C ASP A 703 -19.01 40.72 19.04
N ASP A 704 -19.41 41.73 19.82
CA ASP A 704 -19.25 43.15 19.51
C ASP A 704 -17.84 43.73 19.86
N GLU A 705 -16.92 42.95 20.45
CA GLU A 705 -15.55 43.40 20.78
C GLU A 705 -14.49 43.04 19.72
N GLU A 706 -14.85 42.34 18.62
CA GLU A 706 -13.86 41.84 17.63
C GLU A 706 -13.33 42.86 16.60
N GLU A 707 -13.89 44.08 16.50
CA GLU A 707 -13.43 45.08 15.49
C GLU A 707 -12.29 46.00 15.96
N GLU A 708 -11.90 46.04 17.24
CA GLU A 708 -10.88 46.98 17.72
C GLU A 708 -9.42 46.48 17.65
N ASP A 709 -9.17 45.16 17.56
CA ASP A 709 -7.82 44.59 17.72
C ASP A 709 -7.11 44.21 16.39
N ALA A 710 -7.75 44.42 15.24
CA ALA A 710 -7.17 44.12 13.92
C ALA A 710 -6.46 45.31 13.25
N GLY A 711 -6.30 46.43 13.97
CA GLY A 711 -5.89 47.72 13.40
C GLY A 711 -4.48 48.22 13.69
N SER A 712 -3.60 47.49 14.39
CA SER A 712 -2.33 48.08 14.88
C SER A 712 -1.01 47.46 14.40
N ASP A 713 -0.99 46.41 13.58
CA ASP A 713 0.27 45.71 13.24
C ASP A 713 0.70 45.88 11.77
N GLU A 714 0.45 47.06 11.18
CA GLU A 714 1.18 47.54 9.98
C GLU A 714 2.07 48.72 10.36
N GLU A 715 3.16 48.48 11.11
CA GLU A 715 4.39 49.30 11.11
C GLU A 715 5.42 48.64 12.03
N GLU A 716 6.42 47.93 11.44
CA GLU A 716 7.86 47.99 11.77
C GLU A 716 8.63 46.77 11.20
N ASP A 717 9.53 47.09 10.26
CA ASP A 717 10.74 46.41 9.72
C ASP A 717 10.70 45.00 9.08
#